data_AF-A0AAE4SC20-F1
#
_entry.id   AF-A0AAE4SC20-F1
#
_cell.length_a   1.000
_cell.length_b   1.000
_cell.length_c   1.000
_cell.angle_alpha   90.00
_cell.angle_beta   90.00
_cell.angle_gamma   90.00
#
_symmetry.space_group_name_H-M   'P 1'
#
loop_
_entity.id
_entity.type
_entity.pdbx_description
1 polymer ?
#
loop_
_entity_poly.entity_id
_entity_poly.type
_entity_poly.pdbx_seq_one_letter_code
_entity_poly.pdbx_strand_id
1 'polypeptide(L)'
;MTTDIDEGYRLYGAKALLQLAADMAGESAGVKAGTDIEYIHRMRVASRRLRAALPLFAGCFGEKEYRAWEKEVKQITRSLGRARDLDVQIAFLRSYLEKLPKTALPDGMPRFLPLEYQELLNPQQNEIPLLPEPKVPAEEEQTGLFVRIKRFFAGVPEVPELPKIQEPELPKEQQMGPELRAGIECLTLRLMQERAGLQGDVIKAVEAFEQSKTVESIQKTCMEIVIHGKMEKTETKTPFSYREAYYNLSLCRENVFLYAKALADPERVAAHHEMRIAAKKLRYTMESYKDLYGDGLALAIRMVKELQDYLGDMHDCDVWTEFLPIFLKEEEEKSIAYFGNTAFVAAVRPGLENLEVDRAEKRSKLHADVNVFWKKNEGLWDQFEKNLIKPLEDLRLQTLSLPKGVASIAFFADIHANLPALSAIIADAKSRGCETFIYAGDVIGFGPFPEQTMRTLASANANGVCGNAEEAILLAGKVKECPKEFDPRRFVLHKKTWKKLSPASRAELAGLPAEIRFLWENLRIVVVHHPKSFENVCSETSDAQLEQLAAETDADVIICGHTHRPFAKKVHGVWITNTGGGGRSGDGDLRASYLLATKDPFTLHHIRVPYNIEETLARLAKNKELTAMFGAGLDFDEAADAAAGNMPELTKMPQTVSVTSAEEDK
;
A
#
# COMPACT_ATOMS: atom_id res chain seq x y z
N MET A 1 -11.21 9.34 -20.97
CA MET A 1 -12.48 9.02 -20.29
C MET A 1 -12.11 8.62 -18.88
N THR A 2 -12.32 9.53 -17.94
CA THR A 2 -11.94 9.40 -16.53
C THR A 2 -12.75 8.29 -15.89
N THR A 3 -12.08 7.24 -15.42
CA THR A 3 -12.63 6.31 -14.42
C THR A 3 -13.16 7.15 -13.27
N ASP A 4 -14.45 7.02 -12.96
CA ASP A 4 -15.10 7.85 -11.95
C ASP A 4 -14.50 7.52 -10.57
N ILE A 5 -13.65 8.41 -10.07
CA ILE A 5 -12.99 8.25 -8.78
C ILE A 5 -13.93 8.74 -7.70
N ASP A 6 -14.14 7.88 -6.71
CA ASP A 6 -14.96 8.10 -5.53
C ASP A 6 -14.74 9.50 -4.92
N GLU A 7 -15.82 10.23 -4.71
CA GLU A 7 -15.79 11.59 -4.18
C GLU A 7 -15.25 11.62 -2.75
N GLY A 8 -15.51 10.58 -1.96
CA GLY A 8 -14.96 10.40 -0.62
C GLY A 8 -13.44 10.31 -0.62
N TYR A 9 -12.88 9.52 -1.53
CA TYR A 9 -11.43 9.40 -1.72
C TYR A 9 -10.80 10.67 -2.27
N ARG A 10 -11.49 11.36 -3.18
CA ARG A 10 -11.08 12.68 -3.69
C ARG A 10 -11.01 13.71 -2.57
N LEU A 11 -12.03 13.76 -1.71
CA LEU A 11 -12.08 14.61 -0.52
C LEU A 11 -10.97 14.25 0.48
N TYR A 12 -10.74 12.96 0.73
CA TYR A 12 -9.66 12.49 1.60
C TYR A 12 -8.28 12.97 1.11
N GLY A 13 -7.98 12.73 -0.17
CA GLY A 13 -6.72 13.15 -0.80
C GLY A 13 -6.54 14.66 -0.78
N ALA A 14 -7.60 15.43 -1.07
CA ALA A 14 -7.56 16.89 -1.02
C ALA A 14 -7.23 17.42 0.39
N LYS A 15 -7.81 16.84 1.45
CA LYS A 15 -7.47 17.21 2.85
C LYS A 15 -6.01 16.92 3.16
N ALA A 16 -5.52 15.73 2.80
CA ALA A 16 -4.14 15.32 3.05
C ALA A 16 -3.13 16.23 2.33
N LEU A 17 -3.34 16.51 1.03
CA LEU A 17 -2.45 17.37 0.26
C LEU A 17 -2.50 18.84 0.70
N LEU A 18 -3.67 19.34 1.10
CA LEU A 18 -3.82 20.70 1.62
C LEU A 18 -2.96 20.92 2.86
N GLN A 19 -2.98 19.97 3.81
CA GLN A 19 -2.15 20.05 5.02
C GLN A 19 -0.66 19.99 4.68
N LEU A 20 -0.24 19.03 3.85
CA LEU A 20 1.17 18.86 3.47
C LEU A 20 1.73 20.05 2.70
N ALA A 21 0.92 20.68 1.84
CA ALA A 21 1.31 21.89 1.12
C ALA A 21 1.44 23.09 2.07
N ALA A 22 0.55 23.21 3.07
CA ALA A 22 0.62 24.26 4.08
C ALA A 22 1.87 24.14 4.97
N ASP A 23 2.19 22.91 5.42
CA ASP A 23 3.40 22.63 6.23
C ASP A 23 4.66 23.05 5.47
N MET A 24 4.74 22.72 4.18
CA MET A 24 5.89 23.07 3.35
C MET A 24 6.02 24.58 3.13
N ALA A 25 4.91 25.29 2.93
CA ALA A 25 4.90 26.74 2.72
C ALA A 25 5.36 27.51 3.96
N GLY A 26 4.99 27.03 5.16
CA GLY A 26 5.31 27.68 6.43
C GLY A 26 6.80 27.80 6.73
N GLU A 27 7.64 26.93 6.15
CA GLU A 27 9.08 26.90 6.41
C GLU A 27 9.89 27.79 5.44
N SER A 28 9.29 28.25 4.33
CA SER A 28 10.00 28.95 3.24
C SER A 28 10.70 30.24 3.69
N ALA A 29 10.01 31.04 4.52
CA ALA A 29 10.56 32.30 5.04
C ALA A 29 11.82 32.08 5.90
N GLY A 30 11.80 31.05 6.76
CA GLY A 30 12.93 30.72 7.62
C GLY A 30 14.12 30.15 6.84
N VAL A 31 13.88 29.38 5.78
CA VAL A 31 14.95 28.90 4.89
C VAL A 31 15.67 30.06 4.20
N LYS A 32 14.93 31.06 3.71
CA LYS A 32 15.50 32.25 3.07
C LYS A 32 16.27 33.14 4.05
N ALA A 33 15.77 33.28 5.27
CA ALA A 33 16.46 34.03 6.32
C ALA A 33 17.82 33.42 6.68
N GLY A 34 17.98 32.09 6.54
CA GLY A 34 19.25 31.40 6.77
C GLY A 34 19.76 31.45 8.20
N THR A 35 18.90 31.81 9.16
CA THR A 35 19.26 31.98 10.57
C THR A 35 19.31 30.68 11.36
N ASP A 36 18.62 29.64 10.89
CA ASP A 36 18.57 28.32 11.53
C ASP A 36 18.49 27.20 10.47
N ILE A 37 19.39 26.22 10.58
CA ILE A 37 19.48 25.05 9.70
C ILE A 37 18.25 24.14 9.80
N GLU A 38 17.48 24.22 10.90
CA GLU A 38 16.29 23.40 11.11
C GLU A 38 15.11 23.81 10.21
N TYR A 39 15.09 25.04 9.68
CA TYR A 39 14.12 25.40 8.64
C TYR A 39 14.34 24.57 7.36
N ILE A 40 15.59 24.35 6.95
CA ILE A 40 15.92 23.50 5.79
C ILE A 40 15.51 22.04 6.09
N HIS A 41 15.73 21.58 7.32
CA HIS A 41 15.30 20.25 7.75
C HIS A 41 13.79 20.07 7.60
N ARG A 42 13.01 20.95 8.24
CA ARG A 42 11.53 20.88 8.26
C ARG A 42 10.95 21.03 6.86
N MET A 43 11.44 21.99 6.07
CA MET A 43 10.99 22.17 4.68
C MET A 43 11.28 20.93 3.83
N ARG A 44 12.45 20.31 3.97
CA ARG A 44 12.81 19.07 3.25
C ARG A 44 11.94 17.89 3.69
N VAL A 45 11.61 17.77 4.98
CA VAL A 45 10.72 16.72 5.48
C VAL A 45 9.31 16.90 4.91
N ALA A 46 8.77 18.12 4.96
CA ALA A 46 7.47 18.45 4.39
C ALA A 46 7.42 18.19 2.88
N SER A 47 8.45 18.60 2.13
CA SER A 47 8.52 18.40 0.68
C SER A 47 8.60 16.90 0.30
N ARG A 48 9.31 16.08 1.09
CA ARG A 48 9.36 14.62 0.91
C ARG A 48 8.02 13.95 1.16
N ARG A 49 7.29 14.37 2.20
CA ARG A 49 5.94 13.86 2.50
C ARG A 49 4.97 14.24 1.39
N LEU A 50 4.97 15.50 0.95
CA LEU A 50 4.15 15.95 -0.17
C LEU A 50 4.47 15.17 -1.46
N ARG A 51 5.75 14.98 -1.77
CA ARG A 51 6.21 14.17 -2.91
C ARG A 51 5.75 12.71 -2.84
N ALA A 52 5.68 12.14 -1.64
CA ALA A 52 5.23 10.76 -1.44
C ALA A 52 3.70 10.63 -1.53
N ALA A 53 2.97 11.65 -1.07
CA ALA A 53 1.50 11.67 -1.07
C ALA A 53 0.92 11.96 -2.46
N LEU A 54 1.54 12.84 -3.25
CA LEU A 54 1.05 13.25 -4.57
C LEU A 54 0.67 12.05 -5.47
N PRO A 55 1.54 11.05 -5.71
CA PRO A 55 1.20 9.90 -6.56
C PRO A 55 0.03 9.05 -6.05
N LEU A 56 -0.23 9.02 -4.74
CA LEU A 56 -1.33 8.23 -4.15
C LEU A 56 -2.70 8.76 -4.57
N PHE A 57 -2.77 10.07 -4.86
CA PHE A 57 -4.00 10.77 -5.21
C PHE A 57 -3.96 11.32 -6.64
N ALA A 58 -3.06 10.82 -7.50
CA ALA A 58 -2.89 11.33 -8.86
C ALA A 58 -4.19 11.33 -9.69
N GLY A 59 -5.02 10.29 -9.51
CA GLY A 59 -6.31 10.19 -10.19
C GLY A 59 -7.34 11.24 -9.74
N CYS A 60 -7.19 11.81 -8.55
CA CYS A 60 -8.12 12.78 -7.99
C CYS A 60 -8.08 14.16 -8.67
N PHE A 61 -7.08 14.40 -9.54
CA PHE A 61 -6.78 15.69 -10.13
C PHE A 61 -6.56 15.59 -11.64
N GLY A 62 -6.57 16.73 -12.34
CA GLY A 62 -6.25 16.78 -13.76
C GLY A 62 -4.79 16.38 -14.01
N GLU A 63 -4.56 15.47 -14.95
CA GLU A 63 -3.22 14.90 -15.22
C GLU A 63 -2.14 15.97 -15.48
N LYS A 64 -2.50 17.04 -16.20
CA LYS A 64 -1.58 18.15 -16.51
C LYS A 64 -1.19 18.94 -15.26
N GLU A 65 -2.15 19.24 -14.39
CA GLU A 65 -1.93 20.00 -13.15
C GLU A 65 -1.09 19.19 -12.17
N TYR A 66 -1.50 17.94 -11.95
CA TYR A 66 -0.79 16.98 -11.10
C TYR A 66 0.68 16.82 -11.51
N ARG A 67 0.95 16.58 -12.81
CA ARG A 67 2.33 16.38 -13.30
C ARG A 67 3.19 17.64 -13.12
N ALA A 68 2.61 18.83 -13.21
CA ALA A 68 3.31 20.07 -12.94
C ALA A 68 3.69 20.16 -11.45
N TRP A 69 2.74 19.89 -10.54
CA TRP A 69 3.00 19.87 -9.10
C TRP A 69 4.09 18.86 -8.72
N GLU A 70 3.99 17.62 -9.24
CA GLU A 70 4.96 16.56 -8.97
C GLU A 70 6.38 16.98 -9.39
N LYS A 71 6.52 17.61 -10.57
CA LYS A 71 7.80 18.07 -11.10
C LYS A 71 8.43 19.12 -10.19
N GLU A 72 7.69 20.16 -9.83
CA GLU A 72 8.20 21.27 -9.02
C GLU A 72 8.55 20.81 -7.59
N VAL A 73 7.68 20.02 -6.95
CA VAL A 73 7.94 19.43 -5.62
C VAL A 73 9.18 18.51 -5.65
N LYS A 74 9.38 17.75 -6.73
CA LYS A 74 10.57 16.90 -6.90
C LYS A 74 11.84 17.73 -7.07
N GLN A 75 11.77 18.86 -7.78
CA GLN A 75 12.91 19.76 -8.00
C GLN A 75 13.37 20.39 -6.69
N ILE A 76 12.46 21.05 -5.95
CA ILE A 76 12.82 21.68 -4.67
C ILE A 76 13.31 20.67 -3.63
N THR A 77 12.68 19.48 -3.56
CA THR A 77 13.13 18.40 -2.66
C THR A 77 14.57 17.96 -2.96
N ARG A 78 14.99 17.97 -4.22
CA ARG A 78 16.37 17.65 -4.63
C ARG A 78 17.34 18.77 -4.24
N SER A 79 16.97 20.03 -4.50
CA SER A 79 17.80 21.18 -4.17
C SER A 79 18.07 21.32 -2.67
N LEU A 80 17.07 21.04 -1.83
CA LEU A 80 17.22 21.01 -0.37
C LEU A 80 18.03 19.81 0.15
N GLY A 81 18.16 18.75 -0.67
CA GLY A 81 18.81 17.49 -0.29
C GLY A 81 20.27 17.68 0.07
N ARG A 82 21.07 18.20 -0.88
CA ARG A 82 22.53 18.35 -0.73
C ARG A 82 22.91 19.22 0.47
N ALA A 83 22.22 20.35 0.64
CA ALA A 83 22.47 21.25 1.76
C ALA A 83 22.19 20.56 3.11
N ARG A 84 21.07 19.85 3.25
CA ARG A 84 20.75 19.15 4.50
C ARG A 84 21.70 17.98 4.76
N ASP A 85 22.12 17.26 3.73
CA ASP A 85 23.03 16.13 3.90
C ASP A 85 24.38 16.63 4.46
N LEU A 86 24.89 17.77 3.98
CA LEU A 86 26.06 18.44 4.57
C LEU A 86 25.80 18.94 6.00
N ASP A 87 24.65 19.55 6.29
CA ASP A 87 24.30 20.00 7.65
C ASP A 87 24.36 18.83 8.65
N VAL A 88 23.85 17.65 8.27
CA VAL A 88 23.87 16.43 9.08
C VAL A 88 25.30 15.91 9.26
N GLN A 89 26.11 15.88 8.19
CA GLN A 89 27.51 15.45 8.27
C GLN A 89 28.34 16.38 9.17
N ILE A 90 28.17 17.69 9.05
CA ILE A 90 28.87 18.68 9.90
C ILE A 90 28.47 18.50 11.37
N ALA A 91 27.18 18.33 11.66
CA ALA A 91 26.70 18.09 13.03
C ALA A 91 27.30 16.80 13.62
N PHE A 92 27.36 15.72 12.83
CA PHE A 92 28.00 14.48 13.22
C PHE A 92 29.49 14.68 13.54
N LEU A 93 30.26 15.33 12.66
CA LEU A 93 31.69 15.54 12.87
C LEU A 93 31.98 16.44 14.08
N ARG A 94 31.12 17.44 14.37
CA ARG A 94 31.24 18.26 15.59
C ARG A 94 31.06 17.43 16.85
N SER A 95 30.02 16.58 16.91
CA SER A 95 29.83 15.63 18.00
C SER A 95 31.01 14.65 18.13
N TYR A 96 31.58 14.23 17.00
CA TYR A 96 32.78 13.40 16.97
C TYR A 96 34.03 14.14 17.50
N LEU A 97 34.19 15.43 17.21
CA LEU A 97 35.30 16.26 17.69
C LEU A 97 35.25 16.53 19.20
N GLU A 98 34.05 16.64 19.78
CA GLU A 98 33.85 16.81 21.23
C GLU A 98 34.35 15.61 22.03
N LYS A 99 34.32 14.44 21.39
CA LYS A 99 34.75 13.15 21.94
C LYS A 99 36.26 12.93 21.88
N LEU A 100 36.98 13.66 21.02
CA LEU A 100 38.44 13.56 20.89
C LEU A 100 39.17 14.38 21.98
N PRO A 101 40.40 14.00 22.38
CA PRO A 101 41.14 14.73 23.40
C PRO A 101 41.41 16.16 22.94
N LYS A 102 41.20 17.14 23.82
CA LYS A 102 41.54 18.55 23.60
C LYS A 102 43.04 18.77 23.85
N THR A 103 43.89 18.16 23.03
CA THR A 103 45.34 18.42 23.04
C THR A 103 45.68 19.51 22.03
N ALA A 104 46.63 20.38 22.37
CA ALA A 104 47.16 21.38 21.44
C ALA A 104 47.66 20.69 20.17
N LEU A 105 47.30 21.23 19.00
CA LEU A 105 47.87 20.82 17.72
C LEU A 105 49.40 20.86 17.85
N PRO A 106 50.14 19.86 17.32
CA PRO A 106 51.60 19.87 17.35
C PRO A 106 52.15 21.22 16.89
N ASP A 107 53.16 21.72 17.61
CA ASP A 107 53.78 23.02 17.36
C ASP A 107 54.23 23.11 15.89
N GLY A 108 53.51 23.91 15.08
CA GLY A 108 53.72 24.03 13.63
C GLY A 108 52.53 23.67 12.74
N MET A 109 51.48 23.00 13.22
CA MET A 109 50.30 22.68 12.40
C MET A 109 49.49 23.91 11.91
N PRO A 110 49.40 25.04 12.65
CA PRO A 110 48.77 26.26 12.15
C PRO A 110 49.40 26.79 10.85
N ARG A 111 50.66 26.42 10.54
CA ARG A 111 51.40 26.93 9.36
C ARG A 111 50.98 26.30 8.03
N PHE A 112 50.22 25.20 8.02
CA PHE A 112 49.82 24.51 6.79
C PHE A 112 48.38 24.80 6.35
N LEU A 113 47.63 25.55 7.16
CA LEU A 113 46.39 26.18 6.74
C LEU A 113 46.75 27.44 5.92
N PRO A 114 46.15 27.66 4.73
CA PRO A 114 46.40 28.88 3.95
C PRO A 114 46.18 30.13 4.82
N LEU A 115 46.86 31.25 4.56
CA LEU A 115 46.84 32.45 5.43
C LEU A 115 45.42 32.92 5.80
N GLU A 116 44.47 32.76 4.88
CA GLU A 116 43.03 33.02 5.03
C GLU A 116 42.35 32.20 6.15
N TYR A 117 42.95 31.08 6.55
CA TYR A 117 42.46 30.10 7.53
C TYR A 117 43.13 30.22 8.89
N GLN A 118 44.29 30.89 8.96
CA GLN A 118 44.94 31.22 10.24
C GLN A 118 44.16 32.32 10.98
N GLU A 119 43.51 33.22 10.24
CA GLU A 119 42.69 34.30 10.81
C GLU A 119 41.40 33.80 11.49
N LEU A 120 40.85 32.66 11.04
CA LEU A 120 39.63 32.04 11.60
C LEU A 120 39.87 31.19 12.86
N LEU A 121 41.14 30.91 13.20
CA LEU A 121 41.56 30.13 14.37
C LEU A 121 42.07 31.00 15.52
N ASN A 122 41.84 32.32 15.46
CA ASN A 122 42.33 33.26 16.46
C ASN A 122 41.71 32.96 17.84
N PRO A 123 42.49 32.66 18.89
CA PRO A 123 41.97 32.27 20.22
C PRO A 123 41.09 33.32 20.89
N GLN A 124 41.17 34.58 20.43
CA GLN A 124 40.34 35.70 20.89
C GLN A 124 38.98 35.79 20.18
N GLN A 125 38.72 34.95 19.17
CA GLN A 125 37.43 34.77 18.49
C GLN A 125 36.77 33.43 18.85
N ASN A 126 36.95 32.96 20.10
CA ASN A 126 36.23 31.79 20.65
C ASN A 126 34.70 31.99 20.81
N GLU A 127 34.14 33.01 20.16
CA GLU A 127 32.72 33.11 19.86
C GLU A 127 32.58 33.21 18.35
N ILE A 128 32.23 32.09 17.70
CA ILE A 128 31.36 32.17 16.51
C ILE A 128 30.19 33.03 16.98
N PRO A 129 29.81 34.12 16.29
CA PRO A 129 28.75 34.99 16.78
C PRO A 129 27.55 34.10 17.11
N LEU A 130 27.22 34.01 18.39
CA LEU A 130 25.90 33.59 18.81
C LEU A 130 24.98 34.52 18.05
N LEU A 131 24.28 33.99 17.03
CA LEU A 131 23.18 34.71 16.44
C LEU A 131 22.33 35.16 17.64
N PRO A 132 22.03 36.46 17.77
CA PRO A 132 21.32 36.97 18.93
C PRO A 132 20.07 36.13 19.13
N GLU A 133 19.79 35.74 20.38
CA GLU A 133 18.55 35.01 20.69
C GLU A 133 17.39 35.71 20.00
N PRO A 134 16.59 34.99 19.18
CA PRO A 134 15.59 35.63 18.36
C PRO A 134 14.57 36.31 19.28
N LYS A 135 14.46 37.63 19.15
CA LYS A 135 13.16 38.28 19.37
C LYS A 135 12.23 37.67 18.34
N VAL A 136 11.38 36.75 18.79
CA VAL A 136 10.22 36.26 18.05
C VAL A 136 9.54 37.49 17.45
N PRO A 137 9.45 37.63 16.11
CA PRO A 137 8.60 38.66 15.52
C PRO A 137 7.19 38.39 16.02
N ALA A 138 6.55 39.40 16.62
CA ALA A 138 5.16 39.31 17.03
C ALA A 138 4.31 38.73 15.90
N GLU A 139 3.32 37.91 16.24
CA GLU A 139 2.45 37.09 15.35
C GLU A 139 1.66 37.89 14.27
N GLU A 140 1.97 39.15 14.01
CA GLU A 140 1.09 40.10 13.33
C GLU A 140 1.22 40.20 11.80
N GLU A 141 2.02 39.36 11.12
CA GLU A 141 2.08 39.37 9.64
C GLU A 141 1.80 38.00 8.96
N GLN A 142 0.94 37.16 9.54
CA GLN A 142 0.37 36.00 8.82
C GLN A 142 -1.08 36.30 8.41
N THR A 143 -1.26 36.78 7.16
CA THR A 143 -2.56 37.21 6.64
C THR A 143 -3.58 36.07 6.49
N GLY A 144 -4.80 36.32 7.00
CA GLY A 144 -6.13 35.89 6.51
C GLY A 144 -6.48 34.40 6.42
N LEU A 145 -5.71 33.60 5.66
CA LEU A 145 -6.06 32.21 5.30
C LEU A 145 -5.29 31.19 6.14
N PHE A 146 -4.02 31.46 6.44
CA PHE A 146 -3.13 30.57 7.19
C PHE A 146 -3.56 30.39 8.65
N VAL A 147 -3.93 31.49 9.32
CA VAL A 147 -4.48 31.48 10.69
C VAL A 147 -5.82 30.74 10.76
N ARG A 148 -6.64 30.82 9.69
CA ARG A 148 -7.91 30.08 9.59
C ARG A 148 -7.72 28.57 9.44
N ILE A 149 -6.68 28.13 8.71
CA ILE A 149 -6.35 26.71 8.55
C ILE A 149 -5.74 26.14 9.84
N LYS A 150 -4.78 26.83 10.47
CA LYS A 150 -4.21 26.40 11.78
C LYS A 150 -5.27 26.28 12.87
N ARG A 151 -6.21 27.23 12.97
CA ARG A 151 -7.33 27.15 13.95
C ARG A 151 -8.31 26.01 13.67
N PHE A 152 -8.40 25.54 12.42
CA PHE A 152 -9.29 24.43 12.04
C PHE A 152 -8.75 23.06 12.49
N PHE A 153 -7.44 22.93 12.73
CA PHE A 153 -6.77 21.66 13.05
C PHE A 153 -6.10 21.63 14.45
N ALA A 154 -6.37 22.61 15.32
CA ALA A 154 -5.79 22.65 16.65
C ALA A 154 -6.37 21.55 17.56
N GLY A 155 -5.58 20.50 17.81
CA GLY A 155 -5.97 19.38 18.68
C GLY A 155 -5.00 18.19 18.73
N VAL A 156 -3.69 18.38 18.54
CA VAL A 156 -2.71 17.28 18.61
C VAL A 156 -1.86 17.43 19.88
N PRO A 157 -1.87 16.45 20.81
CA PRO A 157 -0.98 16.47 21.96
C PRO A 157 0.47 16.19 21.55
N GLU A 158 1.41 16.85 22.21
CA GLU A 158 2.84 16.58 22.11
C GLU A 158 3.15 15.14 22.53
N VAL A 159 4.00 14.47 21.75
CA VAL A 159 4.44 13.10 21.99
C VAL A 159 5.68 13.12 22.88
N PRO A 160 5.74 12.34 23.98
CA PRO A 160 6.92 12.29 24.84
C PRO A 160 8.14 11.72 24.11
N GLU A 161 9.31 12.28 24.42
CA GLU A 161 10.60 11.89 23.84
C GLU A 161 10.94 10.41 24.09
N LEU A 162 11.45 9.75 23.05
CA LEU A 162 11.86 8.35 23.09
C LEU A 162 13.32 8.20 23.59
N PRO A 163 13.66 7.07 24.23
CA PRO A 163 15.02 6.80 24.69
C PRO A 163 15.97 6.65 23.49
N LYS A 164 17.05 7.45 23.50
CA LYS A 164 18.10 7.45 22.47
C LYS A 164 18.84 6.11 22.45
N ILE A 165 19.05 5.57 21.26
CA ILE A 165 19.97 4.42 21.05
C ILE A 165 21.36 4.88 21.49
N GLN A 166 21.98 4.13 22.41
CA GLN A 166 23.30 4.46 22.94
C GLN A 166 24.34 4.42 21.81
N GLU A 167 25.02 5.55 21.60
CA GLU A 167 26.13 5.66 20.67
C GLU A 167 27.22 4.64 21.05
N PRO A 168 27.94 4.06 20.08
CA PRO A 168 29.07 3.19 20.39
C PRO A 168 30.10 3.98 21.22
N GLU A 169 30.65 3.33 22.25
CA GLU A 169 31.77 3.86 23.01
C GLU A 169 32.98 3.99 22.08
N LEU A 170 33.68 5.13 22.16
CA LEU A 170 34.93 5.34 21.44
C LEU A 170 35.98 4.29 21.84
N PRO A 171 37.03 4.11 21.01
CA PRO A 171 38.25 3.44 21.47
C PRO A 171 38.71 4.03 22.81
N LYS A 172 39.27 3.18 23.68
CA LYS A 172 39.74 3.60 25.01
C LYS A 172 40.72 4.78 24.89
N GLU A 173 40.66 5.74 25.81
CA GLU A 173 41.46 6.99 25.83
C GLU A 173 42.97 6.81 25.54
N GLN A 174 43.54 5.62 25.83
CA GLN A 174 44.93 5.26 25.53
C GLN A 174 45.27 5.10 24.04
N GLN A 175 44.27 5.00 23.13
CA GLN A 175 44.48 4.91 21.67
C GLN A 175 44.25 6.25 20.94
N MET A 176 43.83 7.30 21.66
CA MET A 176 43.45 8.58 21.07
C MET A 176 44.62 9.58 21.13
N GLY A 177 45.46 9.58 20.10
CA GLY A 177 46.55 10.55 19.95
C GLY A 177 46.07 11.93 19.45
N PRO A 178 46.84 13.02 19.68
CA PRO A 178 46.54 14.37 19.17
C PRO A 178 46.38 14.44 17.65
N GLU A 179 46.95 13.46 16.94
CA GLU A 179 46.98 13.35 15.48
C GLU A 179 45.61 13.03 14.86
N LEU A 180 44.67 12.49 15.65
CA LEU A 180 43.33 12.17 15.16
C LEU A 180 42.47 13.41 14.93
N ARG A 181 42.67 14.46 15.73
CA ARG A 181 41.83 15.66 15.73
C ARG A 181 41.99 16.47 14.44
N ALA A 182 43.21 16.57 13.94
CA ALA A 182 43.55 17.37 12.76
C ALA A 182 42.78 16.96 11.50
N GLY A 183 42.65 15.65 11.25
CA GLY A 183 41.91 15.14 10.11
C GLY A 183 40.43 15.49 10.16
N ILE A 184 39.81 15.34 11.33
CA ILE A 184 38.39 15.63 11.51
C ILE A 184 38.10 17.13 11.43
N GLU A 185 38.98 17.98 11.98
CA GLU A 185 38.86 19.45 11.85
C GLU A 185 38.99 19.90 10.39
N CYS A 186 39.95 19.34 9.65
CA CYS A 186 40.12 19.61 8.22
C CYS A 186 38.86 19.23 7.43
N LEU A 187 38.35 18.01 7.62
CA LEU A 187 37.14 17.56 6.95
C LEU A 187 35.92 18.41 7.31
N THR A 188 35.74 18.72 8.59
CA THR A 188 34.62 19.57 9.07
C THR A 188 34.63 20.93 8.37
N LEU A 189 35.81 21.56 8.29
CA LEU A 189 36.01 22.82 7.61
C LEU A 189 35.65 22.74 6.12
N ARG A 190 36.10 21.70 5.41
CA ARG A 190 35.78 21.50 3.98
C ARG A 190 34.28 21.39 3.74
N LEU A 191 33.57 20.60 4.55
CA LEU A 191 32.12 20.45 4.43
C LEU A 191 31.39 21.75 4.77
N MET A 192 31.86 22.51 5.77
CA MET A 192 31.30 23.84 6.10
C MET A 192 31.44 24.82 4.94
N GLN A 193 32.58 24.83 4.25
CA GLN A 193 32.80 25.68 3.07
C GLN A 193 31.89 25.30 1.91
N GLU A 194 31.79 24.01 1.61
CA GLU A 194 30.87 23.51 0.58
C GLU A 194 29.43 23.92 0.91
N ARG A 195 29.02 23.73 2.18
CA ARG A 195 27.69 24.09 2.63
C ARG A 195 27.42 25.58 2.51
N ALA A 196 28.38 26.43 2.86
CA ALA A 196 28.26 27.88 2.69
C ALA A 196 28.09 28.25 1.21
N GLY A 197 28.85 27.61 0.31
CA GLY A 197 28.73 27.81 -1.14
C GLY A 197 27.36 27.45 -1.71
N LEU A 198 26.66 26.48 -1.12
CA LEU A 198 25.32 26.07 -1.57
C LEU A 198 24.18 26.98 -1.09
N GLN A 199 24.42 27.87 -0.12
CA GLN A 199 23.34 28.68 0.46
C GLN A 199 22.62 29.54 -0.60
N GLY A 200 23.37 30.12 -1.53
CA GLY A 200 22.80 30.89 -2.64
C GLY A 200 21.91 30.05 -3.57
N ASP A 201 22.31 28.80 -3.84
CA ASP A 201 21.53 27.89 -4.69
C ASP A 201 20.26 27.39 -4.00
N VAL A 202 20.31 27.17 -2.68
CA VAL A 202 19.13 26.86 -1.86
C VAL A 202 18.12 28.01 -1.93
N ILE A 203 18.57 29.26 -1.72
CA ILE A 203 17.69 30.44 -1.77
C ILE A 203 17.05 30.55 -3.15
N LYS A 204 17.84 30.48 -4.24
CA LYS A 204 17.31 30.51 -5.61
C LYS A 204 16.29 29.41 -5.88
N ALA A 205 16.53 28.20 -5.37
CA ALA A 205 15.61 27.08 -5.56
C ALA A 205 14.27 27.34 -4.83
N VAL A 206 14.31 27.87 -3.61
CA VAL A 206 13.13 28.23 -2.83
C VAL A 206 12.35 29.35 -3.50
N GLU A 207 13.03 30.41 -3.96
CA GLU A 207 12.41 31.52 -4.70
C GLU A 207 11.77 31.05 -6.01
N ALA A 208 12.45 30.19 -6.78
CA ALA A 208 11.90 29.61 -8.00
C ALA A 208 10.65 28.75 -7.71
N PHE A 209 10.66 27.99 -6.61
CA PHE A 209 9.51 27.20 -6.18
C PHE A 209 8.32 28.09 -5.76
N GLU A 210 8.54 29.17 -5.02
CA GLU A 210 7.49 30.15 -4.70
C GLU A 210 6.92 30.80 -5.97
N GLN A 211 7.79 31.21 -6.90
CA GLN A 211 7.38 31.81 -8.18
C GLN A 211 6.56 30.86 -9.05
N SER A 212 6.77 29.53 -8.92
CA SER A 212 5.98 28.53 -9.64
C SER A 212 4.49 28.53 -9.25
N LYS A 213 4.15 29.11 -8.08
CA LYS A 213 2.81 29.10 -7.49
C LYS A 213 2.22 27.69 -7.30
N THR A 214 3.09 26.69 -7.19
CA THR A 214 2.69 25.28 -7.07
C THR A 214 1.87 25.04 -5.80
N VAL A 215 2.29 25.60 -4.67
CA VAL A 215 1.60 25.47 -3.38
C VAL A 215 0.21 26.09 -3.47
N GLU A 216 0.10 27.31 -3.99
CA GLU A 216 -1.15 28.04 -4.15
C GLU A 216 -2.10 27.31 -5.10
N SER A 217 -1.56 26.71 -6.16
CA SER A 217 -2.34 25.87 -7.07
C SER A 217 -2.89 24.63 -6.36
N ILE A 218 -2.07 23.90 -5.60
CA ILE A 218 -2.51 22.73 -4.81
C ILE A 218 -3.58 23.17 -3.80
N GLN A 219 -3.33 24.26 -3.06
CA GLN A 219 -4.23 24.77 -2.04
C GLN A 219 -5.59 25.18 -2.62
N LYS A 220 -5.58 25.90 -3.75
CA LYS A 220 -6.82 26.32 -4.43
C LYS A 220 -7.64 25.11 -4.86
N THR A 221 -7.05 24.18 -5.63
CA THR A 221 -7.76 23.00 -6.14
C THR A 221 -8.26 22.11 -5.01
N CYS A 222 -7.44 21.87 -3.98
CA CYS A 222 -7.85 21.05 -2.85
C CYS A 222 -8.93 21.74 -2.00
N MET A 223 -8.86 23.05 -1.81
CA MET A 223 -9.88 23.80 -1.05
C MET A 223 -11.23 23.78 -1.74
N GLU A 224 -11.28 23.90 -3.07
CA GLU A 224 -12.52 23.77 -3.85
C GLU A 224 -13.20 22.41 -3.61
N ILE A 225 -12.44 21.31 -3.66
CA ILE A 225 -12.92 19.95 -3.35
C ILE A 225 -13.40 19.84 -1.90
N VAL A 226 -12.66 20.42 -0.95
CA VAL A 226 -13.01 20.38 0.48
C VAL A 226 -14.30 21.16 0.78
N ILE A 227 -14.51 22.31 0.13
CA ILE A 227 -15.73 23.10 0.28
C ILE A 227 -16.92 22.32 -0.30
N HIS A 228 -16.78 21.77 -1.50
CA HIS A 228 -17.83 20.96 -2.13
C HIS A 228 -18.22 19.76 -1.26
N GLY A 229 -17.23 18.98 -0.81
CA GLY A 229 -17.48 17.82 0.04
C GLY A 229 -18.10 18.16 1.40
N LYS A 230 -17.84 19.36 1.95
CA LYS A 230 -18.54 19.85 3.15
C LYS A 230 -20.00 20.20 2.87
N MET A 231 -20.30 20.82 1.72
CA MET A 231 -21.66 21.17 1.32
C MET A 231 -22.52 19.91 1.10
N GLU A 232 -21.93 18.88 0.51
CA GLU A 232 -22.59 17.61 0.22
C GLU A 232 -22.55 16.60 1.38
N LYS A 233 -21.85 16.92 2.47
CA LYS A 233 -21.62 16.02 3.61
C LYS A 233 -20.98 14.69 3.20
N THR A 234 -20.06 14.73 2.23
CA THR A 234 -19.38 13.55 1.69
C THR A 234 -18.55 12.85 2.78
N GLU A 235 -18.74 11.54 2.93
CA GLU A 235 -17.94 10.72 3.82
C GLU A 235 -16.57 10.38 3.20
N THR A 236 -15.52 10.39 4.00
CA THR A 236 -14.14 10.05 3.52
C THR A 236 -13.76 8.60 3.77
N LYS A 237 -14.52 7.89 4.61
CA LYS A 237 -14.24 6.50 5.00
C LYS A 237 -15.06 5.53 4.14
N THR A 238 -14.87 5.63 2.82
CA THR A 238 -15.61 4.83 1.84
C THR A 238 -14.91 3.49 1.57
N PRO A 239 -15.63 2.46 1.08
CA PRO A 239 -15.00 1.21 0.63
C PRO A 239 -13.94 1.44 -0.47
N PHE A 240 -14.11 2.44 -1.33
CA PHE A 240 -13.09 2.83 -2.29
C PHE A 240 -11.82 3.36 -1.60
N SER A 241 -11.98 4.24 -0.61
CA SER A 241 -10.84 4.81 0.13
C SER A 241 -10.01 3.75 0.84
N TYR A 242 -10.67 2.79 1.50
CA TYR A 242 -9.96 1.67 2.14
C TYR A 242 -9.31 0.73 1.12
N ARG A 243 -9.92 0.48 -0.05
CA ARG A 243 -9.32 -0.34 -1.11
C ARG A 243 -8.05 0.28 -1.68
N GLU A 244 -8.08 1.58 -2.00
CA GLU A 244 -6.91 2.30 -2.49
C GLU A 244 -5.79 2.33 -1.44
N ALA A 245 -6.16 2.58 -0.18
CA ALA A 245 -5.19 2.57 0.90
C ALA A 245 -4.58 1.18 1.12
N TYR A 246 -5.39 0.12 1.13
CA TYR A 246 -4.93 -1.28 1.22
C TYR A 246 -3.96 -1.60 0.08
N TYR A 247 -4.31 -1.24 -1.16
CA TYR A 247 -3.47 -1.48 -2.32
C TYR A 247 -2.11 -0.78 -2.19
N ASN A 248 -2.10 0.52 -1.89
CA ASN A 248 -0.89 1.33 -1.79
C ASN A 248 0.01 0.89 -0.62
N LEU A 249 -0.58 0.54 0.52
CA LEU A 249 0.14 0.05 1.71
C LEU A 249 0.71 -1.35 1.47
N SER A 250 -0.06 -2.26 0.88
CA SER A 250 0.39 -3.61 0.54
C SER A 250 1.54 -3.57 -0.45
N LEU A 251 1.45 -2.75 -1.50
CA LEU A 251 2.51 -2.60 -2.49
C LEU A 251 3.82 -2.07 -1.86
N CYS A 252 3.71 -1.07 -0.98
CA CYS A 252 4.88 -0.56 -0.25
C CYS A 252 5.48 -1.61 0.68
N ARG A 253 4.64 -2.41 1.36
CA ARG A 253 5.08 -3.51 2.23
C ARG A 253 5.86 -4.56 1.44
N GLU A 254 5.30 -5.04 0.33
CA GLU A 254 5.94 -6.07 -0.49
C GLU A 254 7.34 -5.64 -0.97
N ASN A 255 7.53 -4.35 -1.29
CA ASN A 255 8.85 -3.82 -1.61
C ASN A 255 9.84 -3.91 -0.44
N VAL A 256 9.41 -3.68 0.80
CA VAL A 256 10.29 -3.87 1.98
C VAL A 256 10.69 -5.34 2.12
N PHE A 257 9.72 -6.26 2.01
CA PHE A 257 9.97 -7.71 2.11
C PHE A 257 10.83 -8.26 0.96
N LEU A 258 10.76 -7.65 -0.22
CA LEU A 258 11.62 -7.99 -1.35
C LEU A 258 13.09 -7.83 -0.98
N TYR A 259 13.44 -6.71 -0.35
CA TYR A 259 14.82 -6.39 0.05
C TYR A 259 15.21 -6.95 1.42
N ALA A 260 14.26 -7.30 2.28
CA ALA A 260 14.54 -7.91 3.58
C ALA A 260 15.39 -9.19 3.50
N LYS A 261 15.32 -9.92 2.39
CA LYS A 261 16.17 -11.10 2.13
C LYS A 261 17.67 -10.77 2.11
N ALA A 262 18.02 -9.53 1.78
CA ALA A 262 19.41 -9.09 1.74
C ALA A 262 20.02 -8.94 3.14
N LEU A 263 19.19 -8.76 4.19
CA LEU A 263 19.68 -8.61 5.57
C LEU A 263 20.51 -9.80 6.06
N ALA A 264 20.40 -10.98 5.43
CA ALA A 264 21.23 -12.12 5.80
C ALA A 264 22.73 -11.94 5.43
N ASP A 265 23.05 -11.00 4.53
CA ASP A 265 24.37 -10.84 3.94
C ASP A 265 24.87 -9.39 4.09
N PRO A 266 25.88 -9.13 4.95
CA PRO A 266 26.35 -7.77 5.23
C PRO A 266 26.92 -7.06 3.99
N GLU A 267 27.41 -7.81 3.00
CA GLU A 267 28.04 -7.29 1.77
C GLU A 267 27.01 -6.74 0.76
N ARG A 268 25.71 -6.99 0.99
CA ARG A 268 24.61 -6.51 0.12
C ARG A 268 24.26 -5.04 0.36
N VAL A 269 25.26 -4.17 0.47
CA VAL A 269 25.12 -2.73 0.77
C VAL A 269 24.06 -2.04 -0.10
N ALA A 270 24.10 -2.26 -1.42
CA ALA A 270 23.12 -1.67 -2.34
C ALA A 270 21.68 -2.11 -2.05
N ALA A 271 21.47 -3.37 -1.66
CA ALA A 271 20.13 -3.87 -1.34
C ALA A 271 19.65 -3.36 0.03
N HIS A 272 20.54 -3.16 1.00
CA HIS A 272 20.20 -2.49 2.27
C HIS A 272 19.76 -1.04 2.04
N HIS A 273 20.44 -0.33 1.13
CA HIS A 273 20.03 1.01 0.72
C HIS A 273 18.64 1.03 0.06
N GLU A 274 18.36 0.10 -0.85
CA GLU A 274 17.03 -0.03 -1.45
C GLU A 274 15.95 -0.37 -0.41
N MET A 275 16.26 -1.24 0.57
CA MET A 275 15.36 -1.52 1.69
C MET A 275 15.04 -0.26 2.50
N ARG A 276 16.04 0.58 2.75
CA ARG A 276 15.87 1.87 3.43
C ARG A 276 14.90 2.77 2.66
N ILE A 277 15.04 2.85 1.34
CA ILE A 277 14.12 3.62 0.48
C ILE A 277 12.70 3.05 0.54
N ALA A 278 12.56 1.72 0.45
CA ALA A 278 11.26 1.05 0.55
C ALA A 278 10.58 1.31 1.91
N ALA A 279 11.33 1.21 3.01
CA ALA A 279 10.84 1.50 4.36
C ALA A 279 10.38 2.97 4.47
N LYS A 280 11.14 3.92 3.91
CA LYS A 280 10.75 5.34 3.84
C LYS A 280 9.43 5.55 3.10
N LYS A 281 9.28 4.92 1.94
CA LYS A 281 8.02 4.98 1.16
C LYS A 281 6.86 4.40 1.97
N LEU A 282 7.02 3.21 2.57
CA LEU A 282 5.98 2.58 3.38
C LEU A 282 5.51 3.48 4.52
N ARG A 283 6.44 4.07 5.28
CA ARG A 283 6.09 5.00 6.37
C ARG A 283 5.32 6.22 5.86
N TYR A 284 5.78 6.87 4.79
CA TYR A 284 5.08 8.06 4.27
C TYR A 284 3.70 7.73 3.72
N THR A 285 3.52 6.55 3.13
CA THR A 285 2.20 6.03 2.72
C THR A 285 1.32 5.77 3.94
N MET A 286 1.85 5.15 5.01
CA MET A 286 1.11 4.96 6.28
C MET A 286 0.72 6.29 6.92
N GLU A 287 1.63 7.27 6.95
CA GLU A 287 1.34 8.62 7.47
C GLU A 287 0.22 9.30 6.65
N SER A 288 0.19 9.10 5.32
CA SER A 288 -0.87 9.63 4.44
C SER A 288 -2.24 8.97 4.67
N TYR A 289 -2.29 7.71 5.12
CA TYR A 289 -3.52 6.96 5.40
C TYR A 289 -3.86 6.85 6.90
N LYS A 290 -3.12 7.54 7.77
CA LYS A 290 -3.27 7.43 9.22
C LYS A 290 -4.70 7.74 9.68
N ASP A 291 -5.30 8.80 9.16
CA ASP A 291 -6.64 9.24 9.57
C ASP A 291 -7.74 8.26 9.12
N LEU A 292 -7.50 7.51 8.04
CA LEU A 292 -8.41 6.51 7.52
C LEU A 292 -8.49 5.28 8.45
N TYR A 293 -7.34 4.81 8.96
CA TYR A 293 -7.23 3.62 9.82
C TYR A 293 -7.20 3.94 11.33
N GLY A 294 -7.09 5.21 11.71
CA GLY A 294 -6.92 5.63 13.10
C GLY A 294 -5.70 4.96 13.73
N ASP A 295 -5.89 4.35 14.90
CA ASP A 295 -4.81 3.68 15.65
C ASP A 295 -4.33 2.36 15.02
N GLY A 296 -5.05 1.83 14.00
CA GLY A 296 -4.70 0.58 13.33
C GLY A 296 -3.31 0.57 12.69
N LEU A 297 -2.78 1.75 12.34
CA LEU A 297 -1.44 1.92 11.77
C LEU A 297 -0.36 2.32 12.80
N ALA A 298 -0.73 2.66 14.04
CA ALA A 298 0.18 3.29 14.99
C ALA A 298 1.37 2.39 15.39
N LEU A 299 1.13 1.08 15.56
CA LEU A 299 2.20 0.11 15.87
C LEU A 299 3.12 -0.10 14.66
N ALA A 300 2.54 -0.28 13.46
CA ALA A 300 3.31 -0.48 12.23
C ALA A 300 4.18 0.73 11.89
N ILE A 301 3.66 1.95 12.05
CA ILE A 301 4.43 3.19 11.87
C ILE A 301 5.63 3.23 12.82
N ARG A 302 5.45 2.86 14.10
CA ARG A 302 6.56 2.83 15.07
C ARG A 302 7.64 1.83 14.67
N MET A 303 7.24 0.61 14.34
CA MET A 303 8.16 -0.43 13.88
C MET A 303 8.92 -0.02 12.61
N VAL A 304 8.24 0.58 11.62
CA VAL A 304 8.91 1.03 10.38
C VAL A 304 9.84 2.22 10.64
N LYS A 305 9.56 3.07 11.63
CA LYS A 305 10.50 4.13 12.06
C LYS A 305 11.77 3.52 12.64
N GLU A 306 11.67 2.58 13.58
CA GLU A 306 12.84 1.91 14.16
C GLU A 306 13.66 1.19 13.08
N LEU A 307 13.00 0.52 12.13
CA LEU A 307 13.68 -0.09 10.98
C LEU A 307 14.43 0.96 10.13
N GLN A 308 13.81 2.12 9.90
CA GLN A 308 14.44 3.22 9.15
C GLN A 308 15.64 3.80 9.89
N ASP A 309 15.63 3.82 11.22
CA ASP A 309 16.73 4.33 12.03
C ASP A 309 17.95 3.41 11.86
N TYR A 310 17.78 2.09 12.01
CA TYR A 310 18.86 1.12 11.73
C TYR A 310 19.40 1.23 10.31
N LEU A 311 18.52 1.18 9.30
CA LEU A 311 18.91 1.27 7.90
C LEU A 311 19.48 2.66 7.55
N GLY A 312 19.06 3.69 8.29
CA GLY A 312 19.58 5.05 8.25
C GLY A 312 21.03 5.10 8.65
N ASP A 313 21.31 4.70 9.88
CA ASP A 313 22.64 4.70 10.45
C ASP A 313 23.60 3.79 9.67
N MET A 314 23.11 2.64 9.17
CA MET A 314 23.88 1.75 8.29
C MET A 314 24.31 2.48 7.02
N HIS A 315 23.36 3.12 6.34
CA HIS A 315 23.65 3.85 5.12
C HIS A 315 24.57 5.04 5.36
N ASP A 316 24.43 5.74 6.48
CA ASP A 316 25.31 6.85 6.82
C ASP A 316 26.76 6.37 7.04
N CYS A 317 26.97 5.18 7.62
CA CYS A 317 28.29 4.56 7.67
C CYS A 317 28.80 4.18 6.28
N ASP A 318 27.96 3.58 5.43
CA ASP A 318 28.31 3.21 4.05
C ASP A 318 28.78 4.44 3.25
N VAL A 319 28.10 5.59 3.41
CA VAL A 319 28.46 6.87 2.78
C VAL A 319 29.84 7.34 3.25
N TRP A 320 30.15 7.27 4.54
CA TRP A 320 31.45 7.67 5.07
C TRP A 320 32.58 6.77 4.56
N THR A 321 32.40 5.45 4.59
CA THR A 321 33.40 4.48 4.13
C THR A 321 33.69 4.62 2.63
N GLU A 322 32.70 4.99 1.82
CA GLU A 322 32.92 5.30 0.40
C GLU A 322 33.61 6.67 0.20
N PHE A 323 33.22 7.68 0.99
CA PHE A 323 33.66 9.07 0.81
C PHE A 323 35.08 9.34 1.32
N LEU A 324 35.48 8.81 2.47
CA LEU A 324 36.74 9.17 3.14
C LEU A 324 38.00 8.86 2.31
N PRO A 325 38.13 7.69 1.63
CA PRO A 325 39.28 7.40 0.78
C PRO A 325 39.38 8.36 -0.43
N ILE A 326 38.24 8.74 -1.00
CA ILE A 326 38.17 9.69 -2.11
C ILE A 326 38.63 11.07 -1.64
N PHE A 327 38.08 11.55 -0.51
CA PHE A 327 38.45 12.82 0.09
C PHE A 327 39.95 12.89 0.39
N LEU A 328 40.52 11.84 0.99
CA LEU A 328 41.94 11.79 1.33
C LEU A 328 42.84 11.90 0.09
N LYS A 329 42.46 11.22 -1.00
CA LYS A 329 43.17 11.29 -2.28
C LYS A 329 43.10 12.70 -2.88
N GLU A 330 41.92 13.33 -2.87
CA GLU A 330 41.76 14.70 -3.36
C GLU A 330 42.57 15.72 -2.55
N GLU A 331 42.62 15.57 -1.22
CA GLU A 331 43.47 16.42 -0.39
C GLU A 331 44.96 16.16 -0.63
N GLU A 332 45.36 14.93 -1.00
CA GLU A 332 46.73 14.61 -1.42
C GLU A 332 47.13 15.34 -2.71
N GLU A 333 46.28 15.28 -3.72
CA GLU A 333 46.48 15.99 -4.98
C GLU A 333 46.56 17.52 -4.76
N LYS A 334 45.68 18.08 -3.92
CA LYS A 334 45.72 19.51 -3.55
C LYS A 334 47.01 19.85 -2.80
N SER A 335 47.42 19.05 -1.82
CA SER A 335 48.63 19.30 -1.04
C SER A 335 49.88 19.34 -1.91
N ILE A 336 50.00 18.40 -2.86
CA ILE A 336 51.11 18.36 -3.81
C ILE A 336 51.06 19.58 -4.73
N ALA A 337 49.88 19.94 -5.25
CA ALA A 337 49.73 21.08 -6.14
C ALA A 337 50.06 22.43 -5.47
N TYR A 338 49.67 22.62 -4.20
CA TYR A 338 49.87 23.88 -3.48
C TYR A 338 51.21 23.99 -2.74
N PHE A 339 51.66 22.90 -2.09
CA PHE A 339 52.84 22.91 -1.20
C PHE A 339 54.05 22.16 -1.78
N GLY A 340 53.87 21.41 -2.88
CA GLY A 340 54.92 20.58 -3.46
C GLY A 340 55.33 19.37 -2.60
N ASN A 341 54.56 19.05 -1.55
CA ASN A 341 54.83 17.94 -0.63
C ASN A 341 53.54 17.39 -0.01
N THR A 342 53.64 16.24 0.69
CA THR A 342 52.51 15.53 1.33
C THR A 342 52.48 15.68 2.85
N ALA A 343 53.25 16.60 3.44
CA ALA A 343 53.36 16.75 4.89
C ALA A 343 52.02 17.11 5.55
N PHE A 344 51.20 17.94 4.90
CA PHE A 344 49.84 18.26 5.34
C PHE A 344 48.96 17.01 5.39
N VAL A 345 48.99 16.19 4.33
CA VAL A 345 48.20 14.97 4.20
C VAL A 345 48.60 13.95 5.26
N ALA A 346 49.91 13.82 5.53
CA ALA A 346 50.43 12.97 6.58
C ALA A 346 49.89 13.36 7.97
N ALA A 347 49.64 14.65 8.22
CA ALA A 347 49.09 15.14 9.48
C ALA A 347 47.58 14.90 9.63
N VAL A 348 46.80 14.90 8.54
CA VAL A 348 45.34 14.71 8.58
C VAL A 348 44.90 13.25 8.43
N ARG A 349 45.72 12.42 7.78
CA ARG A 349 45.44 11.01 7.47
C ARG A 349 45.02 10.17 8.70
N PRO A 350 45.73 10.21 9.85
CA PRO A 350 45.39 9.35 10.99
C PRO A 350 43.95 9.54 11.49
N GLY A 351 43.46 10.78 11.52
CA GLY A 351 42.08 11.08 11.94
C GLY A 351 41.02 10.52 11.00
N LEU A 352 41.26 10.60 9.69
CA LEU A 352 40.33 10.15 8.66
C LEU A 352 40.28 8.61 8.57
N GLU A 353 41.44 7.95 8.63
CA GLU A 353 41.53 6.48 8.67
C GLU A 353 40.89 5.92 9.95
N ASN A 354 41.06 6.60 11.09
CA ASN A 354 40.39 6.21 12.33
C ASN A 354 38.86 6.33 12.23
N LEU A 355 38.36 7.42 11.63
CA LEU A 355 36.92 7.57 11.38
C LEU A 355 36.40 6.46 10.45
N GLU A 356 37.14 6.11 9.40
CA GLU A 356 36.77 5.03 8.48
C GLU A 356 36.61 3.69 9.21
N VAL A 357 37.57 3.32 10.05
CA VAL A 357 37.52 2.09 10.87
C VAL A 357 36.33 2.11 11.82
N ASP A 358 36.12 3.22 12.54
CA ASP A 358 34.99 3.39 13.47
C ASP A 358 33.62 3.28 12.75
N ARG A 359 33.50 3.84 11.54
CA ARG A 359 32.28 3.69 10.73
C ARG A 359 32.07 2.26 10.24
N ALA A 360 33.13 1.56 9.83
CA ALA A 360 33.06 0.16 9.42
C ALA A 360 32.61 -0.75 10.58
N GLU A 361 33.18 -0.57 11.78
CA GLU A 361 32.80 -1.33 12.97
C GLU A 361 31.34 -1.07 13.39
N LYS A 362 30.93 0.21 13.41
CA LYS A 362 29.54 0.60 13.69
C LYS A 362 28.57 0.00 12.66
N ARG A 363 28.95 -0.03 11.38
CA ARG A 363 28.15 -0.62 10.30
C ARG A 363 27.92 -2.12 10.50
N SER A 364 28.95 -2.87 10.91
CA SER A 364 28.83 -4.30 11.22
C SER A 364 27.92 -4.55 12.42
N LYS A 365 28.02 -3.73 13.48
CA LYS A 365 27.14 -3.83 14.66
C LYS A 365 25.68 -3.57 14.30
N LEU A 366 25.40 -2.47 13.58
CA LEU A 366 24.04 -2.12 13.16
C LEU A 366 23.41 -3.20 12.27
N HIS A 367 24.20 -3.85 11.42
CA HIS A 367 23.74 -4.97 10.61
C HIS A 367 23.31 -6.18 11.46
N ALA A 368 24.07 -6.49 12.52
CA ALA A 368 23.65 -7.54 13.46
C ALA A 368 22.36 -7.15 14.20
N ASP A 369 22.27 -5.90 14.66
CA ASP A 369 21.12 -5.38 15.41
C ASP A 369 19.84 -5.37 14.56
N VAL A 370 19.91 -4.91 13.30
CA VAL A 370 18.74 -4.87 12.41
C VAL A 370 18.23 -6.28 12.07
N ASN A 371 19.11 -7.28 12.00
CA ASN A 371 18.72 -8.68 11.81
C ASN A 371 17.94 -9.23 13.00
N VAL A 372 18.40 -8.94 14.22
CA VAL A 372 17.70 -9.31 15.46
C VAL A 372 16.35 -8.59 15.53
N PHE A 373 16.34 -7.29 15.25
CA PHE A 373 15.13 -6.49 15.19
C PHE A 373 14.12 -7.05 14.19
N TRP A 374 14.56 -7.37 12.96
CA TRP A 374 13.66 -7.87 11.91
C TRP A 374 12.98 -9.18 12.33
N LYS A 375 13.76 -10.15 12.83
CA LYS A 375 13.24 -11.46 13.30
C LYS A 375 12.27 -11.32 14.47
N LYS A 376 12.58 -10.44 15.44
CA LYS A 376 11.73 -10.22 16.63
C LYS A 376 10.35 -9.66 16.26
N ASN A 377 10.25 -8.92 15.16
CA ASN A 377 9.03 -8.21 14.77
C ASN A 377 8.25 -8.89 13.64
N GLU A 378 8.57 -10.13 13.24
CA GLU A 378 7.86 -10.84 12.17
C GLU A 378 6.34 -10.90 12.38
N GLY A 379 5.88 -11.23 13.60
CA GLY A 379 4.45 -11.30 13.91
C GLY A 379 3.70 -9.96 13.90
N LEU A 380 4.40 -8.82 13.99
CA LEU A 380 3.76 -7.50 13.87
C LEU A 380 3.34 -7.20 12.43
N TRP A 381 4.01 -7.81 11.44
CA TRP A 381 3.61 -7.66 10.03
C TRP A 381 2.29 -8.38 9.72
N ASP A 382 2.05 -9.53 10.35
CA ASP A 382 0.77 -10.23 10.26
C ASP A 382 -0.36 -9.43 10.92
N GLN A 383 -0.08 -8.83 12.07
CA GLN A 383 -1.04 -7.93 12.74
C GLN A 383 -1.33 -6.69 11.89
N PHE A 384 -0.32 -6.12 11.26
CA PHE A 384 -0.47 -5.01 10.33
C PHE A 384 -1.40 -5.39 9.17
N GLU A 385 -1.21 -6.55 8.54
CA GLU A 385 -2.08 -7.01 7.45
C GLU A 385 -3.53 -7.18 7.89
N LYS A 386 -3.75 -7.78 9.07
CA LYS A 386 -5.09 -7.91 9.65
C LYS A 386 -5.76 -6.54 9.86
N ASN A 387 -5.00 -5.57 10.36
CA ASN A 387 -5.50 -4.20 10.56
C ASN A 387 -5.83 -3.48 9.24
N LEU A 388 -5.14 -3.81 8.14
CA LEU A 388 -5.46 -3.27 6.82
C LEU A 388 -6.77 -3.84 6.27
N ILE A 389 -7.00 -5.14 6.48
CA ILE A 389 -8.17 -5.84 5.94
C ILE A 389 -9.43 -5.54 6.76
N LYS A 390 -9.31 -5.40 8.08
CA LYS A 390 -10.46 -5.26 8.99
C LYS A 390 -11.48 -4.20 8.57
N PRO A 391 -11.13 -2.95 8.21
CA PRO A 391 -12.13 -1.97 7.78
C PRO A 391 -12.87 -2.37 6.50
N LEU A 392 -12.20 -3.10 5.60
CA LEU A 392 -12.85 -3.64 4.40
C LEU A 392 -13.83 -4.77 4.75
N GLU A 393 -13.51 -5.61 5.73
CA GLU A 393 -14.44 -6.61 6.27
C GLU A 393 -15.62 -5.95 6.98
N ASP A 394 -15.35 -5.00 7.89
CA ASP A 394 -16.36 -4.27 8.66
C ASP A 394 -17.33 -3.50 7.75
N LEU A 395 -16.82 -2.87 6.68
CA LEU A 395 -17.64 -2.17 5.68
C LEU A 395 -18.43 -3.11 4.77
N ARG A 396 -17.99 -4.35 4.59
CA ARG A 396 -18.70 -5.36 3.79
C ARG A 396 -19.72 -6.16 4.61
N LEU A 397 -19.56 -6.21 5.93
CA LEU A 397 -20.58 -6.66 6.89
C LEU A 397 -21.73 -5.65 7.03
N GLN A 398 -21.63 -4.46 6.44
CA GLN A 398 -22.73 -3.51 6.38
C GLN A 398 -23.72 -3.93 5.30
N THR A 399 -24.87 -4.38 5.76
CA THR A 399 -26.15 -4.58 5.07
C THR A 399 -26.19 -4.00 3.65
N LEU A 400 -26.22 -4.84 2.61
CA LEU A 400 -26.43 -4.37 1.23
C LEU A 400 -27.72 -3.55 1.20
N SER A 401 -27.62 -2.24 0.95
CA SER A 401 -28.79 -1.36 0.92
C SER A 401 -29.31 -1.27 -0.51
N LEU A 402 -30.47 -1.86 -0.76
CA LEU A 402 -31.12 -1.80 -2.07
C LEU A 402 -31.80 -0.44 -2.28
N PRO A 403 -31.82 0.10 -3.52
CA PRO A 403 -32.69 1.22 -3.87
C PRO A 403 -34.15 0.95 -3.52
N LYS A 404 -34.92 2.00 -3.23
CA LYS A 404 -36.37 1.85 -3.03
C LYS A 404 -37.03 1.41 -4.33
N GLY A 405 -37.93 0.43 -4.25
CA GLY A 405 -38.73 -0.03 -5.39
C GLY A 405 -38.06 -1.06 -6.30
N VAL A 406 -37.01 -1.75 -5.84
CA VAL A 406 -36.46 -2.91 -6.56
C VAL A 406 -37.53 -4.00 -6.67
N ALA A 407 -38.01 -4.25 -7.89
CA ALA A 407 -39.07 -5.22 -8.19
C ALA A 407 -38.54 -6.65 -8.40
N SER A 408 -37.28 -6.77 -8.83
CA SER A 408 -36.64 -8.05 -9.10
C SER A 408 -35.12 -8.02 -8.87
N ILE A 409 -34.56 -9.17 -8.51
CA ILE A 409 -33.12 -9.36 -8.29
C ILE A 409 -32.67 -10.63 -9.02
N ALA A 410 -31.56 -10.54 -9.76
CA ALA A 410 -30.92 -11.68 -10.39
C ALA A 410 -29.75 -12.16 -9.53
N PHE A 411 -29.88 -13.38 -9.02
CA PHE A 411 -28.84 -14.07 -8.26
C PHE A 411 -28.12 -15.09 -9.15
N PHE A 412 -26.79 -15.15 -9.11
CA PHE A 412 -26.01 -16.15 -9.85
C PHE A 412 -24.76 -16.56 -9.08
N ALA A 413 -24.15 -17.69 -9.43
CA ALA A 413 -22.91 -18.17 -8.82
C ALA A 413 -22.13 -18.99 -9.85
N ASP A 414 -20.93 -19.43 -9.47
CA ASP A 414 -20.23 -20.50 -10.18
C ASP A 414 -20.01 -20.17 -11.67
N ILE A 415 -19.69 -18.90 -11.96
CA ILE A 415 -19.36 -18.41 -13.31
C ILE A 415 -18.00 -18.94 -13.74
N HIS A 416 -17.07 -19.14 -12.81
CA HIS A 416 -15.74 -19.69 -13.06
C HIS A 416 -15.01 -19.00 -14.22
N ALA A 417 -15.08 -17.67 -14.34
CA ALA A 417 -14.48 -16.91 -15.43
C ALA A 417 -14.95 -17.30 -16.86
N ASN A 418 -16.16 -17.84 -16.98
CA ASN A 418 -16.86 -18.05 -18.25
C ASN A 418 -17.64 -16.78 -18.64
N LEU A 419 -16.93 -15.84 -19.28
CA LEU A 419 -17.49 -14.55 -19.69
C LEU A 419 -18.70 -14.66 -20.64
N PRO A 420 -18.72 -15.54 -21.67
CA PRO A 420 -19.92 -15.70 -22.51
C PRO A 420 -21.17 -16.05 -21.72
N ALA A 421 -21.06 -16.91 -20.70
CA ALA A 421 -22.17 -17.27 -19.84
C ALA A 421 -22.65 -16.11 -18.95
N LEU A 422 -21.72 -15.40 -18.28
CA LEU A 422 -22.06 -14.21 -17.48
C LEU A 422 -22.75 -13.13 -18.32
N SER A 423 -22.24 -12.90 -19.54
CA SER A 423 -22.79 -11.90 -20.45
C SER A 423 -24.23 -12.26 -20.86
N ALA A 424 -24.49 -13.55 -21.10
CA ALA A 424 -25.83 -14.05 -21.41
C ALA A 424 -26.79 -13.91 -20.22
N ILE A 425 -26.35 -14.23 -19.00
CA ILE A 425 -27.14 -14.05 -17.77
C ILE A 425 -27.53 -12.58 -17.59
N ILE A 426 -26.57 -11.66 -17.64
CA ILE A 426 -26.83 -10.23 -17.46
C ILE A 426 -27.77 -9.71 -18.55
N ALA A 427 -27.56 -10.11 -19.81
CA ALA A 427 -28.41 -9.69 -20.92
C ALA A 427 -29.86 -10.20 -20.78
N ASP A 428 -30.04 -11.49 -20.44
CA ASP A 428 -31.37 -12.08 -20.24
C ASP A 428 -32.09 -11.42 -19.05
N ALA A 429 -31.41 -11.25 -17.91
CA ALA A 429 -31.97 -10.57 -16.74
C ALA A 429 -32.39 -9.12 -17.04
N LYS A 430 -31.56 -8.35 -17.75
CA LYS A 430 -31.92 -6.99 -18.20
C LYS A 430 -33.13 -6.99 -19.14
N SER A 431 -33.23 -7.96 -20.05
CA SER A 431 -34.37 -8.08 -20.96
C SER A 431 -35.70 -8.34 -20.21
N ARG A 432 -35.61 -8.88 -18.99
CA ARG A 432 -36.75 -9.09 -18.06
C ARG A 432 -37.00 -7.91 -17.13
N GLY A 433 -36.30 -6.80 -17.33
CA GLY A 433 -36.41 -5.59 -16.50
C GLY A 433 -35.69 -5.68 -15.15
N CYS A 434 -34.77 -6.64 -14.97
CA CYS A 434 -33.96 -6.74 -13.76
C CYS A 434 -32.62 -6.02 -13.94
N GLU A 435 -32.34 -5.03 -13.09
CA GLU A 435 -31.08 -4.28 -13.08
C GLU A 435 -30.27 -4.46 -11.78
N THR A 436 -30.74 -5.31 -10.88
CA THR A 436 -30.06 -5.61 -9.60
C THR A 436 -29.43 -6.99 -9.66
N PHE A 437 -28.10 -7.04 -9.55
CA PHE A 437 -27.30 -8.25 -9.71
C PHE A 437 -26.57 -8.60 -8.41
N ILE A 438 -26.74 -9.83 -7.93
CA ILE A 438 -26.04 -10.32 -6.74
C ILE A 438 -25.43 -11.70 -7.03
N TYR A 439 -24.18 -11.96 -6.65
CA TYR A 439 -23.54 -13.25 -6.85
C TYR A 439 -23.11 -13.98 -5.57
N ALA A 440 -23.28 -15.29 -5.59
CA ALA A 440 -23.00 -16.18 -4.47
C ALA A 440 -21.62 -16.88 -4.58
N GLY A 441 -20.59 -16.17 -5.04
CA GLY A 441 -19.21 -16.68 -5.14
C GLY A 441 -18.88 -17.52 -6.38
N ASP A 442 -17.60 -17.90 -6.49
CA ASP A 442 -17.01 -18.68 -7.60
C ASP A 442 -17.26 -18.05 -8.98
N VAL A 443 -17.21 -16.71 -9.02
CA VAL A 443 -17.34 -15.96 -10.27
C VAL A 443 -16.06 -15.99 -11.10
N ILE A 444 -14.92 -16.14 -10.43
CA ILE A 444 -13.60 -16.42 -11.01
C ILE A 444 -13.22 -17.86 -10.64
N GLY A 445 -12.34 -18.46 -11.42
CA GLY A 445 -11.89 -19.81 -11.16
C GLY A 445 -11.03 -20.33 -12.28
N PHE A 446 -11.50 -21.42 -12.88
CA PHE A 446 -10.75 -22.17 -13.87
C PHE A 446 -10.93 -21.67 -15.32
N GLY A 447 -11.96 -20.87 -15.60
CA GLY A 447 -12.28 -20.45 -16.95
C GLY A 447 -11.33 -19.41 -17.54
N PRO A 448 -11.47 -19.16 -18.85
CA PRO A 448 -10.42 -18.51 -19.62
C PRO A 448 -10.39 -16.98 -19.51
N PHE A 449 -11.43 -16.32 -18.97
CA PHE A 449 -11.63 -14.87 -19.04
C PHE A 449 -11.68 -14.13 -17.68
N PRO A 450 -10.74 -14.34 -16.74
CA PRO A 450 -10.87 -13.85 -15.37
C PRO A 450 -10.92 -12.32 -15.26
N GLU A 451 -10.07 -11.60 -16.00
CA GLU A 451 -10.05 -10.13 -15.95
C GLU A 451 -11.33 -9.53 -16.56
N GLN A 452 -11.79 -10.08 -17.69
CA GLN A 452 -13.00 -9.60 -18.33
C GLN A 452 -14.23 -9.86 -17.46
N THR A 453 -14.30 -11.01 -16.80
CA THR A 453 -15.37 -11.32 -15.86
C THR A 453 -15.46 -10.29 -14.73
N MET A 454 -14.34 -9.97 -14.07
CA MET A 454 -14.32 -8.94 -13.02
C MET A 454 -14.78 -7.57 -13.53
N ARG A 455 -14.30 -7.14 -14.70
CA ARG A 455 -14.73 -5.87 -15.30
C ARG A 455 -16.21 -5.83 -15.64
N THR A 456 -16.77 -6.94 -16.11
CA THR A 456 -18.20 -7.06 -16.42
C THR A 456 -19.04 -6.95 -15.15
N LEU A 457 -18.63 -7.61 -14.06
CA LEU A 457 -19.30 -7.52 -12.75
C LEU A 457 -19.28 -6.09 -12.22
N ALA A 458 -18.12 -5.44 -12.23
CA ALA A 458 -17.96 -4.05 -11.83
C ALA A 458 -18.83 -3.11 -12.67
N SER A 459 -18.85 -3.29 -14.00
CA SER A 459 -19.66 -2.47 -14.92
C SER A 459 -21.17 -2.68 -14.75
N ALA A 460 -21.58 -3.83 -14.24
CA ALA A 460 -22.97 -4.15 -13.92
C ALA A 460 -23.37 -3.73 -12.49
N ASN A 461 -22.45 -3.13 -11.71
CA ASN A 461 -22.64 -2.87 -10.28
C ASN A 461 -23.10 -4.12 -9.51
N ALA A 462 -22.58 -5.29 -9.89
CA ALA A 462 -22.93 -6.55 -9.25
C ALA A 462 -22.25 -6.68 -7.89
N ASN A 463 -23.01 -7.04 -6.86
CA ASN A 463 -22.50 -7.27 -5.51
C ASN A 463 -22.36 -8.77 -5.26
N GLY A 464 -21.46 -9.21 -4.41
CA GLY A 464 -21.42 -10.63 -4.09
C GLY A 464 -20.42 -11.04 -3.03
N VAL A 465 -20.44 -12.33 -2.73
CA VAL A 465 -19.63 -12.97 -1.68
C VAL A 465 -18.43 -13.71 -2.27
N CYS A 466 -17.46 -14.02 -1.42
CA CYS A 466 -16.28 -14.80 -1.77
C CYS A 466 -16.66 -16.28 -1.85
N GLY A 467 -16.31 -16.94 -2.95
CA GLY A 467 -16.32 -18.39 -3.04
C GLY A 467 -14.95 -19.01 -2.76
N ASN A 468 -14.91 -20.33 -2.69
CA ASN A 468 -13.68 -21.06 -2.41
C ASN A 468 -12.65 -20.92 -3.56
N ALA A 469 -13.09 -20.73 -4.80
CA ALA A 469 -12.18 -20.50 -5.92
C ALA A 469 -11.47 -19.15 -5.80
N GLU A 470 -12.17 -18.09 -5.36
CA GLU A 470 -11.56 -16.79 -5.09
C GLU A 470 -10.52 -16.87 -3.97
N GLU A 471 -10.86 -17.54 -2.86
CA GLU A 471 -9.94 -17.75 -1.74
C GLU A 471 -8.66 -18.48 -2.17
N ALA A 472 -8.81 -19.56 -2.94
CA ALA A 472 -7.68 -20.33 -3.45
C ALA A 472 -6.79 -19.50 -4.40
N ILE A 473 -7.38 -18.64 -5.22
CA ILE A 473 -6.65 -17.76 -6.14
C ILE A 473 -5.89 -16.67 -5.38
N LEU A 474 -6.51 -16.07 -4.37
CA LEU A 474 -5.87 -15.08 -3.50
C LEU A 474 -4.66 -15.70 -2.77
N LEU A 475 -4.83 -16.92 -2.23
CA LEU A 475 -3.74 -17.66 -1.59
C LEU A 475 -2.61 -17.96 -2.57
N ALA A 476 -2.93 -18.49 -3.76
CA ALA A 476 -1.94 -18.81 -4.79
C ALA A 476 -1.13 -17.60 -5.27
N GLY A 477 -1.70 -16.40 -5.15
CA GLY A 477 -1.04 -15.13 -5.40
C GLY A 477 -0.03 -14.71 -4.33
N LYS A 478 -0.24 -15.13 -3.08
CA LYS A 478 0.59 -14.78 -1.91
C LYS A 478 1.76 -15.74 -1.71
N VAL A 479 1.59 -17.02 -2.05
CA VAL A 479 2.60 -18.06 -1.76
C VAL A 479 3.42 -18.45 -2.99
N LYS A 480 4.73 -18.68 -2.79
CA LYS A 480 5.65 -19.07 -3.87
C LYS A 480 5.44 -20.53 -4.32
N GLU A 481 5.28 -21.42 -3.36
CA GLU A 481 5.14 -22.86 -3.55
C GLU A 481 3.74 -23.32 -3.16
N CYS A 482 3.27 -24.42 -3.74
CA CYS A 482 1.98 -25.00 -3.40
C CYS A 482 2.03 -25.52 -1.95
N PRO A 483 1.10 -25.12 -1.07
CA PRO A 483 0.96 -25.74 0.24
C PRO A 483 0.66 -27.24 0.10
N LYS A 484 1.08 -28.05 1.08
CA LYS A 484 0.94 -29.53 1.03
C LYS A 484 -0.51 -30.00 0.97
N GLU A 485 -1.44 -29.20 1.48
CA GLU A 485 -2.87 -29.50 1.59
C GLU A 485 -3.64 -29.21 0.29
N PHE A 486 -2.99 -28.57 -0.70
CA PHE A 486 -3.61 -28.17 -1.96
C PHE A 486 -3.23 -29.12 -3.10
N ASP A 487 -4.18 -29.43 -3.99
CA ASP A 487 -3.90 -30.13 -5.24
C ASP A 487 -2.96 -29.27 -6.11
N PRO A 488 -1.75 -29.78 -6.48
CA PRO A 488 -0.78 -29.01 -7.25
C PRO A 488 -1.28 -28.60 -8.65
N ARG A 489 -2.15 -29.39 -9.29
CA ARG A 489 -2.73 -29.10 -10.60
C ARG A 489 -3.66 -27.90 -10.50
N ARG A 490 -4.57 -27.91 -9.51
CA ARG A 490 -5.48 -26.78 -9.23
C ARG A 490 -4.71 -25.53 -8.84
N PHE A 491 -3.72 -25.65 -7.97
CA PHE A 491 -2.88 -24.54 -7.52
C PHE A 491 -2.16 -23.84 -8.68
N VAL A 492 -1.60 -24.59 -9.63
CA VAL A 492 -0.95 -24.02 -10.84
C VAL A 492 -1.95 -23.23 -11.69
N LEU A 493 -3.20 -23.70 -11.81
CA LEU A 493 -4.25 -22.99 -12.53
C LEU A 493 -4.68 -21.72 -11.80
N HIS A 494 -4.94 -21.78 -10.50
CA HIS A 494 -5.25 -20.62 -9.68
C HIS A 494 -4.16 -19.55 -9.74
N LYS A 495 -2.89 -19.96 -9.68
CA LYS A 495 -1.74 -19.06 -9.82
C LYS A 495 -1.63 -18.41 -11.20
N LYS A 496 -2.01 -19.13 -12.26
CA LYS A 496 -2.12 -18.55 -13.61
C LYS A 496 -3.27 -17.55 -13.69
N THR A 497 -4.42 -17.87 -13.09
CA THR A 497 -5.57 -16.97 -13.00
C THR A 497 -5.22 -15.69 -12.25
N TRP A 498 -4.59 -15.78 -11.07
CA TRP A 498 -4.08 -14.64 -10.31
C TRP A 498 -3.23 -13.69 -11.15
N LYS A 499 -2.29 -14.24 -11.94
CA LYS A 499 -1.38 -13.47 -12.79
C LYS A 499 -2.11 -12.73 -13.93
N LYS A 500 -3.26 -13.22 -14.38
CA LYS A 500 -4.08 -12.58 -15.42
C LYS A 500 -4.94 -11.43 -14.88
N LEU A 501 -5.20 -11.40 -13.59
CA LEU A 501 -5.99 -10.35 -12.95
C LEU A 501 -5.17 -9.08 -12.77
N SER A 502 -5.80 -7.94 -13.05
CA SER A 502 -5.27 -6.62 -12.75
C SER A 502 -5.19 -6.39 -11.23
N PRO A 503 -4.35 -5.46 -10.77
CA PRO A 503 -4.31 -5.10 -9.35
C PRO A 503 -5.67 -4.66 -8.79
N ALA A 504 -6.46 -3.91 -9.56
CA ALA A 504 -7.80 -3.49 -9.17
C ALA A 504 -8.74 -4.69 -8.95
N SER A 505 -8.76 -5.63 -9.90
CA SER A 505 -9.56 -6.84 -9.78
C SER A 505 -9.11 -7.74 -8.62
N ARG A 506 -7.82 -7.78 -8.30
CA ARG A 506 -7.31 -8.51 -7.12
C ARG A 506 -7.77 -7.86 -5.82
N ALA A 507 -7.81 -6.53 -5.75
CA ALA A 507 -8.30 -5.80 -4.57
C ALA A 507 -9.80 -5.99 -4.39
N GLU A 508 -10.56 -6.03 -5.49
CA GLU A 508 -11.98 -6.37 -5.48
C GLU A 508 -12.21 -7.80 -4.98
N LEU A 509 -11.47 -8.78 -5.50
CA LEU A 509 -11.53 -10.16 -5.02
C LEU A 509 -11.14 -10.30 -3.55
N ALA A 510 -10.13 -9.56 -3.09
CA ALA A 510 -9.73 -9.51 -1.68
C ALA A 510 -10.79 -8.88 -0.76
N GLY A 511 -11.89 -8.38 -1.31
CA GLY A 511 -13.16 -8.91 -0.80
C GLY A 511 -14.42 -8.27 -1.38
N LEU A 512 -15.53 -8.93 -1.54
CA LEU A 512 -15.91 -10.28 -1.25
C LEU A 512 -15.87 -10.59 0.25
N PRO A 513 -16.96 -10.24 0.97
CA PRO A 513 -17.23 -10.85 2.27
C PRO A 513 -17.55 -12.34 2.10
N ALA A 514 -17.45 -13.10 3.17
CA ALA A 514 -17.93 -14.49 3.18
C ALA A 514 -19.46 -14.59 3.07
N GLU A 515 -20.18 -13.55 3.49
CA GLU A 515 -21.65 -13.51 3.54
C GLU A 515 -22.15 -12.07 3.33
N ILE A 516 -23.31 -11.92 2.67
CA ILE A 516 -24.06 -10.66 2.59
C ILE A 516 -25.43 -10.88 3.20
N ARG A 517 -25.85 -9.96 4.08
CA ARG A 517 -27.22 -9.89 4.62
C ARG A 517 -27.89 -8.60 4.19
N PHE A 518 -29.17 -8.65 3.84
CA PHE A 518 -29.95 -7.44 3.58
C PHE A 518 -31.45 -7.62 3.77
N LEU A 519 -32.14 -6.49 3.90
CA LEU A 519 -33.59 -6.42 3.86
C LEU A 519 -34.04 -6.05 2.45
N TRP A 520 -34.89 -6.88 1.86
CA TRP A 520 -35.70 -6.53 0.70
C TRP A 520 -37.12 -6.25 1.18
N GLU A 521 -37.35 -4.99 1.56
CA GLU A 521 -38.51 -4.56 2.37
C GLU A 521 -38.66 -5.35 3.67
N ASN A 522 -39.56 -6.33 3.71
CA ASN A 522 -39.83 -7.16 4.89
C ASN A 522 -39.15 -8.53 4.84
N LEU A 523 -38.43 -8.87 3.76
CA LEU A 523 -37.73 -10.14 3.62
C LEU A 523 -36.25 -9.99 4.00
N ARG A 524 -35.79 -10.81 4.94
CA ARG A 524 -34.38 -10.95 5.29
C ARG A 524 -33.72 -11.94 4.35
N ILE A 525 -32.79 -11.46 3.55
CA ILE A 525 -32.06 -12.27 2.57
C ILE A 525 -30.62 -12.43 3.02
N VAL A 526 -30.14 -13.68 2.96
CA VAL A 526 -28.75 -14.04 3.17
C VAL A 526 -28.21 -14.64 1.88
N VAL A 527 -27.05 -14.16 1.45
CA VAL A 527 -26.29 -14.70 0.33
C VAL A 527 -24.96 -15.18 0.88
N VAL A 528 -24.62 -16.44 0.60
CA VAL A 528 -23.39 -17.10 1.05
C VAL A 528 -22.95 -18.05 -0.07
N HIS A 529 -21.66 -18.33 -0.23
CA HIS A 529 -21.24 -19.32 -1.22
C HIS A 529 -21.67 -20.74 -0.82
N HIS A 530 -21.32 -21.13 0.41
CA HIS A 530 -21.87 -22.28 1.11
C HIS A 530 -22.07 -21.95 2.60
N PRO A 531 -23.11 -22.47 3.26
CA PRO A 531 -23.27 -22.33 4.70
C PRO A 531 -22.07 -22.89 5.49
N LYS A 532 -21.83 -22.37 6.69
CA LYS A 532 -20.78 -22.87 7.60
C LYS A 532 -21.10 -24.27 8.12
N SER A 533 -22.38 -24.54 8.40
CA SER A 533 -22.84 -25.82 8.97
C SER A 533 -22.91 -26.94 7.92
N PHE A 534 -23.09 -26.58 6.64
CA PHE A 534 -23.28 -27.52 5.53
C PHE A 534 -22.65 -26.99 4.25
N GLU A 535 -21.61 -27.67 3.75
CA GLU A 535 -20.89 -27.29 2.53
C GLU A 535 -21.76 -27.47 1.28
N ASN A 536 -22.53 -28.57 1.22
CA ASN A 536 -23.36 -28.91 0.06
C ASN A 536 -24.84 -28.67 0.34
N VAL A 537 -25.43 -27.70 -0.37
CA VAL A 537 -26.88 -27.44 -0.39
C VAL A 537 -27.43 -27.74 -1.77
N CYS A 538 -28.00 -28.93 -1.92
CA CYS A 538 -28.57 -29.49 -3.15
C CYS A 538 -29.77 -30.42 -2.88
N SER A 539 -30.30 -31.07 -3.92
CA SER A 539 -31.44 -32.00 -3.83
C SER A 539 -31.26 -33.17 -2.88
N GLU A 540 -30.02 -33.55 -2.61
CA GLU A 540 -29.61 -34.66 -1.75
C GLU A 540 -29.49 -34.27 -0.27
N THR A 541 -29.62 -32.96 0.04
CA THR A 541 -29.60 -32.45 1.41
C THR A 541 -30.82 -32.97 2.16
N SER A 542 -30.62 -33.60 3.31
CA SER A 542 -31.72 -34.14 4.10
C SER A 542 -32.58 -33.04 4.73
N ASP A 543 -33.86 -33.35 4.97
CA ASP A 543 -34.81 -32.39 5.55
C ASP A 543 -34.33 -31.89 6.92
N ALA A 544 -33.75 -32.77 7.75
CA ALA A 544 -33.18 -32.38 9.05
C ALA A 544 -32.03 -31.37 8.93
N GLN A 545 -31.17 -31.49 7.91
CA GLN A 545 -30.09 -30.52 7.67
C GLN A 545 -30.65 -29.18 7.19
N LEU A 546 -31.68 -29.19 6.34
CA LEU A 546 -32.34 -27.98 5.88
C LEU A 546 -33.11 -27.27 7.00
N GLU A 547 -33.76 -28.02 7.90
CA GLU A 547 -34.41 -27.50 9.10
C GLU A 547 -33.40 -26.84 10.04
N GLN A 548 -32.26 -27.49 10.28
CA GLN A 548 -31.17 -26.91 11.06
C GLN A 548 -30.64 -25.61 10.42
N LEU A 549 -30.40 -25.61 9.11
CA LEU A 549 -29.94 -24.43 8.39
C LEU A 549 -30.94 -23.26 8.48
N ALA A 550 -32.24 -23.55 8.35
CA ALA A 550 -33.30 -22.55 8.49
C ALA A 550 -33.34 -21.95 9.90
N ALA A 551 -33.16 -22.77 10.94
CA ALA A 551 -33.17 -22.33 12.33
C ALA A 551 -31.95 -21.48 12.73
N GLU A 552 -30.78 -21.77 12.17
CA GLU A 552 -29.51 -21.10 12.53
C GLU A 552 -29.28 -19.76 11.81
N THR A 553 -29.89 -19.55 10.64
CA THR A 553 -29.48 -18.47 9.73
C THR A 553 -30.23 -17.15 9.93
N ASP A 554 -31.29 -17.11 10.75
CA ASP A 554 -32.14 -15.93 10.99
C ASP A 554 -32.50 -15.15 9.70
N ALA A 555 -33.08 -15.86 8.73
CA ALA A 555 -33.37 -15.36 7.40
C ALA A 555 -34.70 -15.88 6.88
N ASP A 556 -35.30 -15.16 5.92
CA ASP A 556 -36.50 -15.61 5.22
C ASP A 556 -36.13 -16.27 3.86
N VAL A 557 -34.97 -15.90 3.32
CA VAL A 557 -34.41 -16.47 2.08
C VAL A 557 -32.89 -16.64 2.21
N ILE A 558 -32.39 -17.83 1.90
CA ILE A 558 -30.98 -18.20 1.85
C ILE A 558 -30.61 -18.56 0.40
N ILE A 559 -29.62 -17.85 -0.14
CA ILE A 559 -29.11 -18.03 -1.51
C ILE A 559 -27.69 -18.59 -1.45
N CYS A 560 -27.46 -19.75 -2.08
CA CYS A 560 -26.18 -20.46 -2.13
C CYS A 560 -25.67 -20.68 -3.57
N GLY A 561 -24.39 -21.03 -3.71
CA GLY A 561 -23.75 -21.55 -4.92
C GLY A 561 -23.07 -22.90 -4.64
N HIS A 562 -21.82 -23.09 -5.07
CA HIS A 562 -20.90 -24.16 -4.67
C HIS A 562 -21.18 -25.56 -5.23
N THR A 563 -22.44 -26.02 -5.28
CA THR A 563 -22.79 -27.35 -5.80
C THR A 563 -23.05 -27.36 -7.30
N HIS A 564 -23.20 -26.18 -7.92
CA HIS A 564 -23.50 -26.00 -9.35
C HIS A 564 -24.86 -26.57 -9.79
N ARG A 565 -25.71 -27.01 -8.86
CA ARG A 565 -27.02 -27.62 -9.13
C ARG A 565 -28.14 -26.69 -8.66
N PRO A 566 -29.07 -26.28 -9.54
CA PRO A 566 -30.24 -25.51 -9.13
C PRO A 566 -31.06 -26.25 -8.08
N PHE A 567 -31.40 -25.56 -7.01
CA PHE A 567 -32.21 -26.11 -5.92
C PHE A 567 -33.04 -25.00 -5.29
N ALA A 568 -34.27 -25.31 -4.89
CA ALA A 568 -35.07 -24.46 -4.03
C ALA A 568 -36.02 -25.32 -3.20
N LYS A 569 -36.03 -25.13 -1.89
CA LYS A 569 -36.99 -25.76 -0.98
C LYS A 569 -37.38 -24.78 0.11
N LYS A 570 -38.66 -24.79 0.49
CA LYS A 570 -39.17 -23.99 1.61
C LYS A 570 -39.30 -24.88 2.84
N VAL A 571 -38.60 -24.53 3.93
CA VAL A 571 -38.58 -25.29 5.18
C VAL A 571 -38.86 -24.33 6.33
N HIS A 572 -39.87 -24.65 7.17
CA HIS A 572 -40.32 -23.80 8.29
C HIS A 572 -40.51 -22.31 7.93
N GLY A 573 -40.98 -22.03 6.71
CA GLY A 573 -41.21 -20.66 6.23
C GLY A 573 -40.01 -20.01 5.54
N VAL A 574 -38.80 -20.58 5.67
CA VAL A 574 -37.56 -20.07 5.07
C VAL A 574 -37.34 -20.72 3.70
N TRP A 575 -37.04 -19.91 2.68
CA TRP A 575 -36.58 -20.40 1.38
C TRP A 575 -35.08 -20.70 1.42
N ILE A 576 -34.69 -21.92 1.07
CA ILE A 576 -33.30 -22.33 0.94
C ILE A 576 -33.05 -22.66 -0.52
N THR A 577 -32.09 -21.99 -1.15
CA THR A 577 -31.87 -22.07 -2.60
C THR A 577 -30.41 -22.20 -2.97
N ASN A 578 -30.18 -22.80 -4.13
CA ASN A 578 -28.92 -22.80 -4.85
C ASN A 578 -29.17 -22.24 -6.26
N THR A 579 -28.37 -21.28 -6.72
CA THR A 579 -28.56 -20.66 -8.04
C THR A 579 -28.27 -21.63 -9.19
N GLY A 580 -27.53 -22.69 -8.90
CA GLY A 580 -26.92 -23.57 -9.89
C GLY A 580 -25.72 -22.93 -10.59
N GLY A 581 -25.15 -23.68 -11.52
CA GLY A 581 -23.95 -23.33 -12.26
C GLY A 581 -24.17 -22.24 -13.31
N GLY A 582 -23.71 -21.02 -13.06
CA GLY A 582 -23.82 -19.92 -14.02
C GLY A 582 -22.88 -20.06 -15.21
N GLY A 583 -21.65 -20.51 -14.98
CA GLY A 583 -20.64 -20.70 -16.04
C GLY A 583 -20.03 -22.08 -16.10
N ARG A 584 -20.26 -22.91 -15.07
CA ARG A 584 -19.97 -24.35 -15.08
C ARG A 584 -21.19 -25.09 -14.54
N SER A 585 -21.85 -25.90 -15.36
CA SER A 585 -22.98 -26.72 -14.93
C SER A 585 -22.53 -27.90 -14.06
N GLY A 586 -23.36 -28.31 -13.09
CA GLY A 586 -23.16 -29.52 -12.27
C GLY A 586 -24.32 -30.52 -12.35
N ASP A 587 -25.29 -30.30 -13.25
CA ASP A 587 -26.48 -31.14 -13.44
C ASP A 587 -26.68 -31.62 -14.88
N GLY A 588 -25.67 -31.44 -15.74
CA GLY A 588 -25.67 -31.92 -17.12
C GLY A 588 -26.35 -31.01 -18.13
N ASP A 589 -27.10 -29.98 -17.71
CA ASP A 589 -27.60 -28.93 -18.62
C ASP A 589 -26.54 -27.84 -18.79
N LEU A 590 -25.93 -27.76 -19.97
CA LEU A 590 -24.84 -26.83 -20.28
C LEU A 590 -25.28 -25.37 -20.43
N ARG A 591 -26.58 -25.07 -20.36
CA ARG A 591 -27.06 -23.67 -20.34
C ARG A 591 -26.71 -23.01 -19.01
N ALA A 592 -26.35 -21.74 -19.08
CA ALA A 592 -26.06 -20.92 -17.91
C ALA A 592 -27.29 -20.86 -16.99
N SER A 593 -27.11 -21.09 -15.70
CA SER A 593 -28.17 -21.00 -14.69
C SER A 593 -28.06 -19.71 -13.88
N TYR A 594 -29.19 -19.06 -13.63
CA TYR A 594 -29.30 -18.04 -12.59
C TYR A 594 -30.69 -18.09 -11.94
N LEU A 595 -30.85 -17.45 -10.79
CA LEU A 595 -32.09 -17.38 -10.04
C LEU A 595 -32.66 -15.96 -10.13
N LEU A 596 -33.86 -15.82 -10.69
CA LEU A 596 -34.61 -14.57 -10.72
C LEU A 596 -35.61 -14.56 -9.56
N ALA A 597 -35.43 -13.63 -8.63
CA ALA A 597 -36.41 -13.36 -7.59
C ALA A 597 -37.28 -12.16 -7.99
N THR A 598 -38.60 -12.27 -7.89
CA THR A 598 -39.54 -11.15 -8.07
C THR A 598 -40.36 -10.96 -6.80
N LYS A 599 -40.83 -9.73 -6.56
CA LYS A 599 -41.35 -9.34 -5.25
C LYS A 599 -42.86 -9.45 -5.06
N ASP A 600 -43.65 -9.20 -6.09
CA ASP A 600 -45.11 -9.04 -5.98
C ASP A 600 -45.85 -9.84 -7.07
N PRO A 601 -46.24 -11.12 -6.82
CA PRO A 601 -45.96 -11.91 -5.60
C PRO A 601 -44.48 -12.33 -5.48
N PHE A 602 -44.05 -12.68 -4.27
CA PHE A 602 -42.69 -13.17 -4.07
C PHE A 602 -42.50 -14.54 -4.73
N THR A 603 -41.65 -14.62 -5.74
CA THR A 603 -41.33 -15.87 -6.44
C THR A 603 -39.84 -16.00 -6.70
N LEU A 604 -39.42 -17.25 -6.89
CA LEU A 604 -38.05 -17.65 -7.15
C LEU A 604 -38.06 -18.55 -8.39
N HIS A 605 -37.38 -18.13 -9.45
CA HIS A 605 -37.35 -18.84 -10.72
C HIS A 605 -35.93 -19.11 -11.17
N HIS A 606 -35.55 -20.39 -11.28
CA HIS A 606 -34.32 -20.76 -11.96
C HIS A 606 -34.48 -20.60 -13.47
N ILE A 607 -33.66 -19.76 -14.06
CA ILE A 607 -33.66 -19.45 -15.48
C ILE A 607 -32.45 -20.10 -16.13
N ARG A 608 -32.67 -20.74 -17.29
CA ARG A 608 -31.62 -21.32 -18.13
C ARG A 608 -31.43 -20.53 -19.39
N VAL A 609 -30.21 -20.04 -19.61
CA VAL A 609 -29.87 -19.16 -20.73
C VAL A 609 -28.84 -19.85 -21.64
N PRO A 610 -29.14 -20.03 -22.94
CA PRO A 610 -28.14 -20.48 -23.89
C PRO A 610 -27.06 -19.42 -24.07
N TYR A 611 -25.81 -19.84 -24.21
CA TYR A 611 -24.68 -18.95 -24.49
C TYR A 611 -23.72 -19.59 -25.49
N ASN A 612 -22.78 -18.80 -26.01
CA ASN A 612 -21.76 -19.27 -26.95
C ASN A 612 -20.69 -20.11 -26.23
N ILE A 613 -21.01 -21.38 -25.96
CA ILE A 613 -20.09 -22.31 -25.29
C ILE A 613 -18.84 -22.59 -26.13
N GLU A 614 -18.98 -22.62 -27.46
CA GLU A 614 -17.87 -22.87 -28.38
C GLU A 614 -16.75 -21.85 -28.25
N GLU A 615 -17.07 -20.58 -27.96
CA GLU A 615 -16.05 -19.56 -27.69
C GLU A 615 -15.23 -19.87 -26.43
N THR A 616 -15.90 -20.38 -25.39
CA THR A 616 -15.24 -20.80 -24.15
C THR A 616 -14.33 -21.99 -24.40
N LEU A 617 -14.85 -23.01 -25.10
CA LEU A 617 -14.11 -24.24 -25.42
C LEU A 617 -12.92 -23.96 -26.34
N ALA A 618 -13.08 -23.11 -27.37
CA ALA A 618 -12.00 -22.73 -28.26
C ALA A 618 -10.84 -22.06 -27.51
N ARG A 619 -11.13 -21.27 -26.47
CA ARG A 619 -10.11 -20.63 -25.64
C ARG A 619 -9.40 -21.59 -24.69
N LEU A 620 -10.08 -22.67 -24.32
CA LEU A 620 -9.57 -23.74 -23.46
C LEU A 620 -8.96 -24.93 -24.22
N ALA A 621 -9.05 -24.98 -25.55
CA ALA A 621 -8.72 -26.15 -26.37
C ALA A 621 -7.33 -26.79 -26.12
N LYS A 622 -6.36 -26.03 -25.60
CA LYS A 622 -5.02 -26.55 -25.23
C LYS A 622 -4.98 -27.26 -23.87
N ASN A 623 -6.04 -27.17 -23.08
CA ASN A 623 -6.20 -27.80 -21.78
C ASN A 623 -7.41 -28.76 -21.85
N LYS A 624 -7.12 -30.06 -22.01
CA LYS A 624 -8.14 -31.09 -22.16
C LYS A 624 -9.04 -31.22 -20.92
N GLU A 625 -8.44 -31.12 -19.73
CA GLU A 625 -9.17 -31.17 -18.45
C GLU A 625 -10.21 -30.04 -18.40
N LEU A 626 -9.78 -28.80 -18.62
CA LEU A 626 -10.71 -27.66 -18.59
C LEU A 626 -11.72 -27.71 -19.74
N THR A 627 -11.34 -28.21 -20.91
CA THR A 627 -12.28 -28.38 -22.03
C THR A 627 -13.39 -29.38 -21.68
N ALA A 628 -13.04 -30.51 -21.05
CA ALA A 628 -14.03 -31.50 -20.59
C ALA A 628 -14.89 -30.94 -19.45
N MET A 629 -14.29 -30.25 -18.49
CA MET A 629 -14.98 -29.64 -17.36
C MET A 629 -16.08 -28.66 -17.81
N PHE A 630 -15.77 -27.74 -18.74
CA PHE A 630 -16.76 -26.78 -19.25
C PHE A 630 -17.68 -27.38 -20.33
N GLY A 631 -17.19 -28.30 -21.15
CA GLY A 631 -17.94 -28.88 -22.28
C GLY A 631 -18.90 -29.99 -21.90
N ALA A 632 -18.67 -30.66 -20.76
CA ALA A 632 -19.52 -31.74 -20.27
C ALA A 632 -20.09 -31.48 -18.86
N GLY A 633 -19.78 -30.33 -18.24
CA GLY A 633 -20.25 -30.00 -16.89
C GLY A 633 -19.68 -30.92 -15.81
N LEU A 634 -18.47 -31.43 -16.03
CA LEU A 634 -17.78 -32.31 -15.09
C LEU A 634 -17.11 -31.49 -13.98
N ASP A 635 -16.84 -32.13 -12.85
CA ASP A 635 -15.90 -31.58 -11.88
C ASP A 635 -14.44 -31.65 -12.35
N PHE A 636 -13.53 -31.01 -11.60
CA PHE A 636 -12.12 -30.96 -12.02
C PHE A 636 -11.46 -32.34 -12.01
N ASP A 637 -11.83 -33.21 -11.07
CA ASP A 637 -11.23 -34.54 -10.92
C ASP A 637 -11.83 -35.49 -11.96
N GLU A 638 -13.15 -35.46 -12.15
CA GLU A 638 -13.87 -36.16 -13.23
C GLU A 638 -13.34 -35.76 -14.62
N ALA A 639 -13.10 -34.46 -14.83
CA ALA A 639 -12.55 -33.95 -16.08
C ALA A 639 -11.08 -34.37 -16.29
N ALA A 640 -10.29 -34.49 -15.22
CA ALA A 640 -8.93 -35.01 -15.29
C ALA A 640 -8.92 -36.50 -15.66
N ASP A 641 -9.82 -37.30 -15.09
CA ASP A 641 -9.97 -38.72 -15.41
C ASP A 641 -10.46 -38.92 -16.85
N ALA A 642 -11.44 -38.14 -17.29
CA ALA A 642 -11.91 -38.13 -18.67
C ALA A 642 -10.78 -37.73 -19.65
N ALA A 643 -9.97 -36.73 -19.31
CA ALA A 643 -8.82 -36.31 -20.12
C ALA A 643 -7.69 -37.37 -20.17
N ALA A 644 -7.59 -38.21 -19.15
CA ALA A 644 -6.65 -39.34 -19.08
C ALA A 644 -7.16 -40.59 -19.83
N GLY A 645 -8.40 -40.59 -20.32
CA GLY A 645 -9.00 -41.72 -21.05
C GLY A 645 -9.66 -42.77 -20.17
N ASN A 646 -9.88 -42.47 -18.88
CA ASN A 646 -10.49 -43.37 -17.90
C ASN A 646 -11.91 -42.86 -17.56
N MET A 647 -12.89 -43.01 -18.45
CA MET A 647 -14.27 -42.64 -18.12
C MET A 647 -14.99 -43.78 -17.38
N PRO A 648 -15.66 -43.50 -16.25
CA PRO A 648 -16.79 -44.32 -15.80
C PRO A 648 -17.95 -44.22 -16.81
N GLU A 649 -18.70 -45.30 -17.02
CA GLU A 649 -19.93 -45.26 -17.83
C GLU A 649 -20.92 -44.26 -17.23
N LEU A 650 -21.13 -43.11 -17.88
CA LEU A 650 -22.18 -42.16 -17.53
C LEU A 650 -23.55 -42.81 -17.73
N THR A 651 -24.14 -43.31 -16.66
CA THR A 651 -25.54 -43.73 -16.60
C THR A 651 -26.46 -42.59 -17.02
N LYS A 652 -27.24 -42.83 -18.08
CA LYS A 652 -28.37 -41.99 -18.48
C LYS A 652 -29.31 -41.80 -17.30
N MET A 653 -29.58 -40.54 -16.91
CA MET A 653 -30.63 -40.18 -15.96
C MET A 653 -31.43 -38.96 -16.47
N PRO A 654 -32.69 -38.80 -16.02
CA PRO A 654 -33.85 -38.65 -16.91
C PRO A 654 -34.14 -37.21 -17.35
N GLN A 655 -34.81 -37.12 -18.50
CA GLN A 655 -35.32 -35.87 -19.08
C GLN A 655 -36.34 -35.19 -18.15
N THR A 656 -36.13 -33.89 -17.93
CA THR A 656 -37.12 -32.82 -17.66
C THR A 656 -38.36 -33.21 -16.86
N VAL A 657 -38.38 -32.88 -15.56
CA VAL A 657 -39.63 -32.68 -14.81
C VAL A 657 -40.07 -31.25 -15.02
N SER A 658 -41.01 -31.03 -15.94
CA SER A 658 -41.81 -29.80 -15.98
C SER A 658 -42.83 -29.83 -14.86
N VAL A 659 -42.63 -29.06 -13.80
CA VAL A 659 -43.71 -28.78 -12.83
C VAL A 659 -44.45 -27.55 -13.31
N THR A 660 -45.53 -27.77 -14.07
CA THR A 660 -46.61 -26.80 -14.22
C THR A 660 -47.50 -26.91 -12.97
N SER A 661 -47.51 -25.89 -12.11
CA SER A 661 -48.56 -25.76 -11.09
C SER A 661 -49.57 -24.72 -11.56
N ALA A 662 -50.56 -25.19 -12.31
CA ALA A 662 -51.88 -24.61 -12.31
C ALA A 662 -52.81 -25.73 -11.83
N GLU A 663 -53.37 -25.60 -10.62
CA GLU A 663 -54.77 -25.89 -10.35
C GLU A 663 -55.14 -25.44 -8.92
N GLU A 664 -56.24 -24.69 -8.89
CA GLU A 664 -56.98 -24.21 -7.73
C GLU A 664 -57.73 -25.36 -7.00
N ASP A 665 -58.23 -25.04 -5.81
CA ASP A 665 -59.32 -25.68 -5.05
C ASP A 665 -59.09 -27.04 -4.35
N LYS A 666 -58.75 -26.95 -3.05
CA LYS A 666 -59.69 -27.25 -1.95
C LYS A 666 -59.19 -26.82 -0.57
#